data_AF-B4QR46-F1
#
_entry.id   AF-B4QR46-F1
#
_cell.length_a   1.000
_cell.length_b   1.000
_cell.length_c   1.000
_cell.angle_alpha   90.00
_cell.angle_beta   90.00
_cell.angle_gamma   90.00
#
_symmetry.space_group_name_H-M   'P 1'
#
loop_
_entity.id
_entity.type
_entity.pdbx_description
1 polymer ?
#
loop_
_entity_poly.entity_id
_entity_poly.type
_entity_poly.pdbx_seq_one_letter_code
_entity_poly.pdbx_strand_id
1 'polypeptide(L)'
;MVPSKPLDTSDYNYSMELGKVAVKENFNIKGAKMELELNVIQNKPSAKKPALVDFFKNGNDMLYRIQTNWWQVDISVYNQPQILASNFSQGYADILIFQLRESQASIRKISEEHQLLSELIVLFFASVNCRSFKILNDNWKFRADAPLTCALKQLKESPHLGEIISSLKQMRHLRELIETYAVKGIRCDRMKTLTCFSVALRQLLRPVIEFLVHFERRLTRGLETATLQHFIETSRGHLEKIKLLYELSQNKNQVLHSMKSLRTLDTLFTTSSQKTEPKLLRSLSASVLLHTVRAYCKFLDSWWSTGDFADCHKEFPFEKIVNDEQTEYVLRKLLIQTELENCELFRIIQRHVLESSDAVAILCDSRTISDFNTLHGIEPGIPLHNSLIDAVIRELAPYQIHSIEASHYVPDILQQLQSSDHDAIRRLFYSFHMETRPDPRNPAGHSINELLRNFLTCADYTPITEILSQELQRLLNRRTRLVNSYISGLLQEFQGYKVVRHLRSVFLLWSYDHFQSEFELFFEFLRRNQLVEATDKLKHIVVFQDYTLGHMFQVRLTEAHPEFIFLRVRNDSLLNCIISQKQIEMMNSCFRLLLNLNFWHYRITHLPPFHYCKYERLLKALRSIQISLISALEEQLSHPCKLFRKVQELDSYNSELDEFTSLTQLRRNQELFGLHIQKYLLEEQFACSLPEILTLSKVFCLRWETSRALIDEYCNQKATSTFEQKYKLLRLNYLLETVKKCKAIGCLLGHI
;
A
#
# COMPACT_ATOMS: atom_id res chain seq x y z
N MET A 1 37.19 88.49 63.31
CA MET A 1 36.41 88.99 62.17
C MET A 1 36.70 88.11 60.98
N VAL A 2 35.66 87.41 60.53
CA VAL A 2 35.44 86.75 59.23
C VAL A 2 36.41 85.64 58.79
N PRO A 3 35.89 84.48 58.33
CA PRO A 3 36.54 83.18 58.43
C PRO A 3 36.94 82.58 57.06
N SER A 4 37.52 81.37 57.16
CA SER A 4 37.79 80.37 56.12
C SER A 4 36.91 80.39 54.86
N LYS A 5 37.55 80.22 53.68
CA LYS A 5 37.06 79.40 52.56
C LYS A 5 38.21 78.87 51.68
N PRO A 6 37.99 77.74 50.97
CA PRO A 6 39.00 76.78 50.53
C PRO A 6 39.29 76.83 49.02
N LEU A 7 40.20 75.95 48.57
CA LEU A 7 40.61 75.71 47.18
C LEU A 7 39.48 75.81 46.16
N ASP A 8 39.68 76.64 45.14
CA ASP A 8 39.03 76.49 43.85
C ASP A 8 39.97 75.68 42.93
N THR A 9 39.59 74.42 42.71
CA THR A 9 40.06 73.61 41.58
C THR A 9 39.03 73.76 40.46
N SER A 10 39.26 74.74 39.60
CA SER A 10 38.62 74.98 38.29
C SER A 10 39.75 75.48 37.38
N ASP A 11 40.11 74.88 36.25
CA ASP A 11 39.28 74.31 35.20
C ASP A 11 39.79 72.96 34.68
N TYR A 12 38.85 72.03 34.54
CA TYR A 12 38.94 70.85 33.70
C TYR A 12 38.63 71.20 32.23
N ASN A 13 39.15 70.37 31.33
CA ASN A 13 38.81 70.17 29.92
C ASN A 13 39.56 71.00 28.87
N TYR A 14 40.83 70.62 28.64
CA TYR A 14 41.33 70.61 27.27
C TYR A 14 40.75 69.36 26.56
N SER A 15 39.78 69.58 25.67
CA SER A 15 39.34 68.60 24.70
C SER A 15 40.47 68.31 23.71
N MET A 16 41.18 67.19 23.90
CA MET A 16 42.06 66.66 22.85
C MET A 16 41.17 65.84 21.91
N GLU A 17 40.69 66.48 20.84
CA GLU A 17 40.01 65.78 19.74
C GLU A 17 40.99 64.76 19.14
N LEU A 18 40.79 63.48 19.45
CA LEU A 18 41.47 62.37 18.80
C LEU A 18 41.07 62.37 17.33
N GLY A 19 42.00 62.77 16.46
CA GLY A 19 41.80 62.81 15.01
C GLY A 19 41.42 61.44 14.48
N LYS A 20 40.13 61.25 14.16
CA LYS A 20 39.66 60.12 13.35
C LYS A 20 40.14 60.33 11.93
N VAL A 21 41.02 59.44 11.46
CA VAL A 21 41.42 59.43 10.05
C VAL A 21 40.69 58.28 9.37
N ALA A 22 39.84 58.62 8.41
CA ALA A 22 39.17 57.64 7.55
C ALA A 22 40.08 57.31 6.37
N VAL A 23 40.44 56.03 6.22
CA VAL A 23 41.14 55.53 5.03
C VAL A 23 40.16 54.68 4.24
N LYS A 24 39.90 55.07 2.99
CA LYS A 24 39.08 54.31 2.04
C LYS A 24 39.97 53.65 1.00
N GLU A 25 39.90 52.33 0.88
CA GLU A 25 40.52 51.60 -0.23
C GLU A 25 39.54 50.62 -0.88
N ASN A 26 39.59 50.60 -2.22
CA ASN A 26 38.67 49.84 -3.06
C ASN A 26 39.40 48.63 -3.63
N PHE A 27 39.02 47.44 -3.19
CA PHE A 27 39.57 46.17 -3.66
C PHE A 27 38.71 45.62 -4.79
N ASN A 28 39.38 45.21 -5.88
CA ASN A 28 38.77 44.51 -7.00
C ASN A 28 39.44 43.15 -7.12
N ILE A 29 38.78 42.09 -6.67
CA ILE A 29 39.18 40.70 -6.94
C ILE A 29 38.14 40.12 -7.89
N LYS A 30 38.55 39.22 -8.82
CA LYS A 30 37.64 38.58 -9.78
C LYS A 30 36.46 37.93 -9.04
N GLY A 31 35.32 38.62 -9.01
CA GLY A 31 34.08 38.18 -8.38
C GLY A 31 33.53 39.05 -7.24
N ALA A 32 34.29 40.00 -6.68
CA ALA A 32 33.79 40.90 -5.63
C ALA A 32 34.52 42.27 -5.60
N LYS A 33 33.74 43.34 -5.43
CA LYS A 33 34.22 44.68 -5.04
C LYS A 33 34.08 44.81 -3.53
N MET A 34 35.16 45.17 -2.85
CA MET A 34 35.12 45.47 -1.42
C MET A 34 35.61 46.91 -1.19
N GLU A 35 34.80 47.71 -0.52
CA GLU A 35 35.16 49.04 -0.04
C GLU A 35 35.45 48.94 1.45
N LEU A 36 36.69 49.24 1.83
CA LEU A 36 37.15 49.16 3.22
C LEU A 36 37.36 50.58 3.74
N GLU A 37 36.53 50.98 4.70
CA GLU A 37 36.63 52.25 5.42
C GLU A 37 37.16 51.97 6.83
N LEU A 38 38.43 52.31 7.07
CA LEU A 38 39.10 52.07 8.35
C LEU A 38 39.03 53.32 9.22
N ASN A 39 38.43 53.18 10.40
CA ASN A 39 38.46 54.21 11.45
C ASN A 39 39.72 54.00 12.28
N VAL A 40 40.76 54.79 12.01
CA VAL A 40 42.02 54.66 12.74
C VAL A 40 42.10 55.72 13.83
N ILE A 41 42.42 55.31 15.05
CA ILE A 41 42.67 56.21 16.20
C ILE A 41 44.17 56.45 16.30
N GLN A 42 44.58 57.70 16.16
CA GLN A 42 45.98 58.10 16.29
C GLN A 42 46.32 58.39 17.75
N ASN A 43 47.18 57.58 18.37
CA ASN A 43 47.55 57.75 19.79
C ASN A 43 48.48 58.97 20.06
N LYS A 44 49.15 59.53 19.04
CA LYS A 44 49.93 60.79 19.11
C LYS A 44 49.94 61.55 17.77
N PRO A 45 49.77 62.90 17.77
CA PRO A 45 49.54 63.69 16.55
C PRO A 45 50.73 63.79 15.56
N SER A 46 51.94 63.33 15.90
CA SER A 46 53.16 63.51 15.09
C SER A 46 53.63 62.28 14.28
N ALA A 47 52.87 61.19 14.25
CA ALA A 47 53.28 59.97 13.54
C ALA A 47 53.05 60.06 12.02
N LYS A 48 54.10 59.78 11.20
CA LYS A 48 53.98 59.70 9.73
C LYS A 48 53.16 58.49 9.30
N LYS A 49 52.31 58.69 8.29
CA LYS A 49 51.47 57.66 7.66
C LYS A 49 52.37 56.54 7.08
N PRO A 50 52.12 55.25 7.37
CA PRO A 50 52.90 54.17 6.75
C PRO A 50 52.63 54.14 5.24
N ALA A 51 53.70 54.01 4.44
CA ALA A 51 53.65 54.18 2.99
C ALA A 51 53.43 52.89 2.20
N LEU A 52 53.61 51.71 2.79
CA LEU A 52 53.32 50.43 2.14
C LEU A 52 53.17 49.34 3.20
N VAL A 53 52.17 48.47 3.02
CA VAL A 53 51.96 47.25 3.81
C VAL A 53 52.42 46.08 2.93
N ASP A 54 53.50 45.39 3.30
CA ASP A 54 53.98 44.22 2.56
C ASP A 54 53.05 43.01 2.81
N PHE A 55 52.59 42.39 1.72
CA PHE A 55 51.60 41.31 1.76
C PHE A 55 52.27 39.93 1.61
N PHE A 56 52.04 39.02 2.57
CA PHE A 56 52.25 37.58 2.39
C PHE A 56 50.91 36.89 2.11
N LYS A 57 50.85 36.09 1.03
CA LYS A 57 49.69 35.26 0.64
C LYS A 57 49.82 33.87 1.25
N ASN A 58 48.81 33.42 2.00
CA ASN A 58 48.56 31.99 2.22
C ASN A 58 47.07 31.68 2.16
N GLY A 59 46.75 30.48 1.67
CA GLY A 59 45.61 30.24 0.79
C GLY A 59 44.20 30.16 1.36
N ASN A 60 43.91 30.39 2.64
CA ASN A 60 42.53 30.20 3.15
C ASN A 60 42.06 31.12 4.29
N ASP A 61 42.85 32.08 4.75
CA ASP A 61 42.41 33.10 5.71
C ASP A 61 43.12 34.42 5.39
N MET A 62 42.36 35.42 4.93
CA MET A 62 42.87 36.78 4.76
C MET A 62 42.82 37.49 6.12
N LEU A 63 43.78 37.17 6.99
CA LEU A 63 44.00 37.91 8.25
C LEU A 63 45.26 38.77 8.12
N TYR A 64 45.08 40.10 8.19
CA TYR A 64 46.19 41.03 8.36
C TYR A 64 46.15 41.61 9.77
N ARG A 65 47.16 41.30 10.59
CA ARG A 65 47.52 42.11 11.75
C ARG A 65 48.61 43.07 11.34
N ILE A 66 48.28 44.35 11.15
CA ILE A 66 49.30 45.40 11.10
C ILE A 66 49.62 45.76 12.55
N GLN A 67 50.61 45.09 13.14
CA GLN A 67 51.24 45.60 14.35
C GLN A 67 52.36 46.54 13.93
N THR A 68 52.08 47.84 13.96
CA THR A 68 53.15 48.82 14.19
C THR A 68 52.99 49.35 15.60
N ASN A 69 54.07 49.69 16.30
CA ASN A 69 54.04 50.06 17.72
C ASN A 69 53.18 51.32 18.03
N TRP A 70 52.52 51.92 17.02
CA TRP A 70 51.93 53.26 17.02
C TRP A 70 50.50 53.30 16.42
N TRP A 71 50.04 52.20 15.79
CA TRP A 71 48.70 52.09 15.18
C TRP A 71 48.14 50.69 15.41
N GLN A 72 46.87 50.59 15.84
CA GLN A 72 46.15 49.33 16.00
C GLN A 72 44.99 49.29 15.00
N VAL A 73 45.00 48.34 14.07
CA VAL A 73 43.95 48.13 13.07
C VAL A 73 43.63 46.65 13.02
N ASP A 74 42.38 46.29 13.32
CA ASP A 74 41.86 44.94 13.11
C ASP A 74 40.90 44.99 11.91
N ILE A 75 41.25 44.27 10.84
CA ILE A 75 40.42 44.10 9.65
C ILE A 75 39.95 42.65 9.61
N SER A 76 38.66 42.43 9.90
CA SER A 76 38.01 41.13 9.72
C SER A 76 37.16 41.16 8.45
N VAL A 77 37.58 40.41 7.43
CA VAL A 77 36.80 40.21 6.20
C VAL A 77 36.17 38.82 6.25
N TYR A 78 34.87 38.76 6.54
CA TYR A 78 34.10 37.52 6.41
C TYR A 78 33.32 37.55 5.11
N ASN A 79 33.44 36.49 4.31
CA ASN A 79 32.51 36.29 3.19
C ASN A 79 31.11 36.08 3.77
N GLN A 80 30.13 36.90 3.34
CA GLN A 80 28.73 36.62 3.62
C GLN A 80 28.40 35.20 3.15
N PRO A 81 27.68 34.41 3.97
CA PRO A 81 27.27 33.08 3.55
C PRO A 81 26.42 33.20 2.29
N GLN A 82 26.81 32.51 1.22
CA GLN A 82 25.92 32.29 0.08
C GLN A 82 24.79 31.40 0.57
N ILE A 83 23.64 31.99 0.89
CA ILE A 83 22.46 31.24 1.35
C ILE A 83 21.92 30.43 0.16
N LEU A 84 22.44 29.21 0.04
CA LEU A 84 22.05 28.17 -0.91
C LEU A 84 21.27 27.04 -0.20
N ALA A 85 20.96 27.19 1.09
CA ALA A 85 20.48 26.11 1.94
C ALA A 85 19.09 25.58 1.52
N SER A 86 18.95 24.26 1.48
CA SER A 86 17.73 23.54 1.10
C SER A 86 16.67 23.46 2.20
N ASN A 87 16.98 23.86 3.45
CA ASN A 87 16.06 23.82 4.59
C ASN A 87 16.24 25.06 5.51
N PHE A 88 15.20 25.43 6.26
CA PHE A 88 15.22 26.60 7.15
C PHE A 88 16.25 26.50 8.28
N SER A 89 16.31 25.35 8.97
CA SER A 89 17.16 25.18 10.15
C SER A 89 18.64 25.39 9.83
N GLN A 90 19.14 24.81 8.72
CA GLN A 90 20.52 25.00 8.29
C GLN A 90 20.75 26.45 7.85
N GLY A 91 19.85 26.99 7.01
CA GLY A 91 19.99 28.35 6.49
C GLY A 91 20.01 29.43 7.59
N TYR A 92 19.17 29.29 8.62
CA TYR A 92 19.17 30.20 9.77
C TYR A 92 20.39 29.97 10.66
N ALA A 93 20.79 28.71 10.89
CA ALA A 93 22.00 28.41 11.66
C ALA A 93 23.26 29.01 11.03
N ASP A 94 23.40 28.96 9.70
CA ASP A 94 24.56 29.53 9.00
C ASP A 94 24.66 31.05 9.22
N ILE A 95 23.52 31.74 9.26
CA ILE A 95 23.44 33.17 9.59
C ILE A 95 23.86 33.42 11.04
N LEU A 96 23.34 32.64 11.99
CA LEU A 96 23.70 32.79 13.40
C LEU A 96 25.20 32.49 13.64
N ILE A 97 25.75 31.48 12.97
CA ILE A 97 27.19 31.15 13.04
C ILE A 97 28.02 32.30 12.48
N PHE A 98 27.58 32.92 11.39
CA PHE A 98 28.23 34.12 10.83
C PHE A 98 28.22 35.28 11.83
N GLN A 99 27.07 35.59 12.44
CA GLN A 99 26.93 36.63 13.46
C GLN A 99 27.77 36.35 14.72
N LEU A 100 27.86 35.09 15.14
CA LEU A 100 28.73 34.65 16.23
C LEU A 100 30.21 34.90 15.91
N ARG A 101 30.63 34.68 14.66
CA ARG A 101 32.03 34.95 14.24
C ARG A 101 32.33 36.44 14.19
N GLU A 102 31.41 37.25 13.66
CA GLU A 102 31.55 38.71 13.66
C GLU A 102 31.63 39.29 15.07
N SER A 103 30.77 38.83 15.98
CA SER A 103 30.76 39.32 17.36
C SER A 103 32.04 38.94 18.13
N GLN A 104 32.59 37.76 17.89
CA GLN A 104 33.89 37.32 18.45
C GLN A 104 35.08 38.13 17.97
N ALA A 105 35.02 38.68 16.76
CA ALA A 105 36.05 39.55 16.21
C ALA A 105 35.88 41.03 16.59
N SER A 106 34.74 41.39 17.21
CA SER A 106 34.46 42.77 17.61
C SER A 106 35.15 43.15 18.94
N ILE A 107 35.57 44.41 19.05
CA ILE A 107 36.22 44.97 20.26
C ILE A 107 35.22 45.12 21.44
N ARG A 108 33.91 44.97 21.19
CA ARG A 108 32.87 45.10 22.23
C ARG A 108 32.97 43.91 23.19
N LYS A 109 33.18 44.18 24.48
CA LYS A 109 33.17 43.17 25.55
C LYS A 109 31.75 42.62 25.73
N ILE A 110 31.45 41.54 25.03
CA ILE A 110 30.29 40.68 25.29
C ILE A 110 30.63 39.80 26.50
N SER A 111 29.67 39.58 27.42
CA SER A 111 29.90 38.70 28.57
C SER A 111 30.07 37.24 28.13
N GLU A 112 30.82 36.46 28.91
CA GLU A 112 31.02 35.03 28.62
C GLU A 112 29.71 34.24 28.62
N GLU A 113 28.77 34.62 29.48
CA GLU A 113 27.44 34.03 29.56
C GLU A 113 26.58 34.37 28.32
N HIS A 114 26.66 35.60 27.80
CA HIS A 114 25.98 35.97 26.56
C HIS A 114 26.51 35.18 25.37
N GLN A 115 27.84 35.01 25.29
CA GLN A 115 28.47 34.22 24.23
C GLN A 115 28.05 32.74 24.33
N LEU A 116 28.02 32.18 25.55
CA LEU A 116 27.55 30.82 25.79
C LEU A 116 26.07 30.65 25.39
N LEU A 117 25.20 31.58 25.79
CA LEU A 117 23.78 31.56 25.45
C LEU A 117 23.55 31.64 23.93
N SER A 118 24.30 32.49 23.25
CA SER A 118 24.25 32.62 21.79
C SER A 118 24.71 31.32 21.10
N GLU A 119 25.77 30.66 21.62
CA GLU A 119 26.19 29.33 21.15
C GLU A 119 25.11 28.26 21.38
N LEU A 120 24.44 28.27 22.54
CA LEU A 120 23.37 27.32 22.86
C LEU A 120 22.16 27.50 21.93
N ILE A 121 21.77 28.73 21.62
CA ILE A 121 20.69 29.03 20.67
C ILE A 121 21.02 28.44 19.29
N VAL A 122 22.25 28.58 18.81
CA VAL A 122 22.69 27.99 17.53
C VAL A 122 22.51 26.48 17.50
N LEU A 123 22.77 25.79 18.61
CA LEU A 123 22.63 24.33 18.69
C LEU A 123 21.17 23.84 18.57
N PHE A 124 20.18 24.71 18.80
CA PHE A 124 18.77 24.41 18.51
C PHE A 124 18.46 24.39 17.01
N PHE A 125 19.33 24.95 16.15
CA PHE A 125 19.16 24.96 14.71
C PHE A 125 20.12 24.01 13.97
N ALA A 126 21.38 23.88 14.43
CA ALA A 126 22.38 23.04 13.77
C ALA A 126 23.25 22.23 14.74
N SER A 127 23.71 21.07 14.26
CA SER A 127 24.65 20.20 14.97
C SER A 127 26.08 20.56 14.57
N VAL A 128 26.61 21.65 15.14
CA VAL A 128 27.97 22.17 14.84
C VAL A 128 28.91 22.15 16.05
N ASN A 129 30.22 22.16 15.79
CA ASN A 129 31.23 22.38 16.82
C ASN A 129 31.33 23.89 17.10
N CYS A 130 31.13 24.29 18.35
CA CYS A 130 31.26 25.68 18.80
C CYS A 130 32.58 25.88 19.58
N ARG A 131 32.80 27.07 20.13
CA ARG A 131 33.97 27.37 20.98
C ARG A 131 33.90 26.55 22.27
N SER A 132 32.73 26.51 22.91
CA SER A 132 32.54 25.84 24.20
C SER A 132 32.24 24.34 24.05
N PHE A 133 31.58 23.94 22.95
CA PHE A 133 31.09 22.57 22.73
C PHE A 133 31.75 21.86 21.54
N LYS A 134 32.03 20.57 21.71
CA LYS A 134 32.44 19.64 20.65
C LYS A 134 31.47 18.45 20.62
N ILE A 135 31.10 18.02 19.43
CA ILE A 135 30.29 16.81 19.21
C ILE A 135 31.22 15.59 19.31
N LEU A 136 30.95 14.69 20.25
CA LEU A 136 31.69 13.43 20.46
C LEU A 136 30.68 12.30 20.66
N ASN A 137 30.71 11.28 19.80
CA ASN A 137 29.81 10.10 19.83
C ASN A 137 28.33 10.51 20.05
N ASP A 138 27.84 11.35 19.14
CA ASP A 138 26.49 11.91 19.16
C ASP A 138 26.07 12.74 20.38
N ASN A 139 27.00 13.06 21.27
CA ASN A 139 26.75 13.91 22.43
C ASN A 139 27.60 15.18 22.40
N TRP A 140 26.99 16.34 22.70
CA TRP A 140 27.76 17.55 22.96
C TRP A 140 28.49 17.43 24.29
N LYS A 141 29.81 17.59 24.24
CA LYS A 141 30.68 17.67 25.42
C LYS A 141 31.41 19.00 25.42
N PHE A 142 31.65 19.55 26.60
CA PHE A 142 32.53 20.71 26.75
C PHE A 142 33.93 20.36 26.24
N ARG A 143 34.58 21.29 25.52
CA ARG A 143 35.98 21.10 25.10
C ARG A 143 36.88 21.04 26.34
N ALA A 144 37.71 20.00 26.40
CA ALA A 144 38.76 19.88 27.42
C ALA A 144 39.94 20.83 27.14
N ASP A 145 40.11 21.23 25.88
CA ASP A 145 41.32 21.89 25.37
C ASP A 145 41.28 23.44 25.45
N ALA A 146 40.18 24.02 25.94
CA ALA A 146 40.00 25.47 26.05
C ALA A 146 40.12 25.93 27.52
N PRO A 147 40.87 27.01 27.83
CA PRO A 147 40.95 27.52 29.19
C PRO A 147 39.57 28.04 29.64
N LEU A 148 38.95 27.35 30.60
CA LEU A 148 37.69 27.75 31.23
C LEU A 148 37.98 28.79 32.31
N THR A 149 37.41 29.98 32.17
CA THR A 149 37.36 31.00 33.22
C THR A 149 36.53 30.53 34.42
N CYS A 150 36.72 31.16 35.58
CA CYS A 150 35.97 30.80 36.79
C CYS A 150 34.45 30.93 36.61
N ALA A 151 33.98 31.93 35.85
CA ALA A 151 32.56 32.13 35.54
C ALA A 151 31.99 30.96 34.69
N LEU A 152 32.73 30.51 33.67
CA LEU A 152 32.33 29.35 32.87
C LEU A 152 32.36 28.03 33.65
N LYS A 153 33.25 27.88 34.63
CA LYS A 153 33.25 26.69 35.53
C LYS A 153 32.00 26.64 36.40
N GLN A 154 31.60 27.77 36.99
CA GLN A 154 30.36 27.85 37.79
C GLN A 154 29.11 27.62 36.93
N LEU A 155 29.06 28.15 35.71
CA LEU A 155 27.95 27.91 34.79
C LEU A 155 27.85 26.45 34.35
N LYS A 156 29.00 25.77 34.20
CA LYS A 156 29.08 24.33 33.88
C LYS A 156 28.47 23.44 34.97
N GLU A 157 28.61 23.84 36.23
CA GLU A 157 28.06 23.14 37.40
C GLU A 157 26.60 23.51 37.68
N SER A 158 26.05 24.52 36.98
CA SER A 158 24.66 24.95 37.18
C SER A 158 23.64 23.94 36.63
N PRO A 159 22.50 23.73 37.32
CA PRO A 159 21.44 22.85 36.84
C PRO A 159 20.78 23.36 35.55
N HIS A 160 20.78 24.69 35.36
CA HIS A 160 20.21 25.39 34.21
C HIS A 160 20.82 24.91 32.88
N LEU A 161 22.15 24.79 32.83
CA LEU A 161 22.84 24.33 31.64
C LEU A 161 22.50 22.87 31.30
N GLY A 162 22.33 22.02 32.31
CA GLY A 162 21.94 20.62 32.14
C GLY A 162 20.57 20.47 31.49
N GLU A 163 19.60 21.30 31.91
CA GLU A 163 18.25 21.33 31.34
C GLU A 163 18.27 21.72 29.85
N ILE A 164 18.99 22.79 29.50
CA ILE A 164 19.13 23.25 28.11
C ILE A 164 19.81 22.17 27.24
N ILE A 165 20.88 21.55 27.72
CA ILE A 165 21.57 20.48 27.00
C ILE A 165 20.65 19.28 26.75
N SER A 166 19.79 18.93 27.72
CA SER A 166 18.79 17.87 27.54
C SER A 166 17.83 18.21 26.40
N SER A 167 17.25 19.41 26.41
CA SER A 167 16.35 19.88 25.35
C SER A 167 17.03 20.00 23.99
N LEU A 168 18.31 20.36 23.95
CA LEU A 168 19.09 20.37 22.71
C LEU A 168 19.19 18.97 22.10
N LYS A 169 19.40 17.92 22.91
CA LYS A 169 19.51 16.54 22.42
C LYS A 169 18.17 16.07 21.85
N GLN A 170 17.09 16.39 22.56
CA GLN A 170 15.73 16.11 22.14
C GLN A 170 15.39 16.83 20.82
N MET A 171 15.72 18.11 20.71
CA MET A 171 15.52 18.90 19.49
C MET A 171 16.32 18.32 18.32
N ARG A 172 17.58 17.92 18.54
CA ARG A 172 18.39 17.28 17.49
C ARG A 172 17.72 16.02 16.95
N HIS A 173 17.24 15.14 17.84
CA HIS A 173 16.53 13.94 17.44
C HIS A 173 15.27 14.26 16.60
N LEU A 174 14.47 15.23 17.06
CA LEU A 174 13.28 15.67 16.33
C LEU A 174 13.61 16.24 14.94
N ARG A 175 14.68 17.04 14.82
CA ARG A 175 15.16 17.57 13.53
C ARG A 175 15.57 16.44 12.59
N GLU A 176 16.40 15.50 13.05
CA GLU A 176 16.87 14.36 12.25
C GLU A 176 15.69 13.52 11.73
N LEU A 177 14.69 13.29 12.58
CA LEU A 177 13.46 12.58 12.21
C LEU A 177 12.64 13.35 11.16
N ILE A 178 12.46 14.67 11.34
CA ILE A 178 11.74 15.53 10.39
C ILE A 178 12.46 15.60 9.05
N GLU A 179 13.79 15.73 9.04
CA GLU A 179 14.59 15.76 7.81
C GLU A 179 14.52 14.44 7.06
N THR A 180 14.52 13.31 7.79
CA THR A 180 14.43 11.98 7.20
C THR A 180 13.10 11.74 6.48
N TYR A 181 11.98 12.16 7.07
CA TYR A 181 10.65 11.78 6.57
C TYR A 181 9.85 12.94 5.93
N ALA A 182 9.97 14.19 6.41
CA ALA A 182 9.16 15.31 5.94
C ALA A 182 9.80 16.14 4.80
N VAL A 183 11.14 16.24 4.73
CA VAL A 183 11.83 17.08 3.73
C VAL A 183 12.06 16.29 2.44
N LYS A 184 11.61 16.76 1.27
CA LYS A 184 11.69 16.08 -0.05
C LYS A 184 13.13 15.90 -0.60
N GLY A 185 13.98 15.12 0.05
CA GLY A 185 15.19 14.52 -0.54
C GLY A 185 14.90 13.28 -1.43
N ILE A 186 15.86 12.97 -2.31
CA ILE A 186 15.84 11.91 -3.36
C ILE A 186 15.72 10.46 -2.79
N ARG A 187 15.77 10.28 -1.46
CA ARG A 187 15.70 8.93 -0.85
C ARG A 187 14.31 8.32 -0.98
N CYS A 188 14.26 7.15 -1.60
CA CYS A 188 13.06 6.40 -1.99
C CYS A 188 12.32 5.67 -0.86
N ASP A 189 12.72 5.80 0.42
CA ASP A 189 12.20 4.94 1.52
C ASP A 189 11.33 5.71 2.52
N ARG A 190 10.29 6.38 2.02
CA ARG A 190 9.40 7.21 2.86
C ARG A 190 8.11 6.49 3.18
N MET A 191 8.00 6.07 4.43
CA MET A 191 6.72 5.62 4.95
C MET A 191 5.72 6.78 5.02
N LYS A 192 4.53 6.62 4.43
CA LYS A 192 3.44 7.62 4.44
C LYS A 192 3.00 7.94 5.87
N THR A 193 2.96 6.94 6.76
CA THR A 193 2.58 7.11 8.17
C THR A 193 3.56 8.01 8.88
N LEU A 194 4.87 7.71 8.80
CA LEU A 194 5.92 8.54 9.42
C LEU A 194 6.08 9.90 8.76
N THR A 195 5.74 10.03 7.48
CA THR A 195 5.67 11.33 6.81
C THR A 195 4.60 12.21 7.45
N CYS A 196 3.38 11.69 7.66
CA CYS A 196 2.29 12.42 8.31
C CYS A 196 2.63 12.77 9.76
N PHE A 197 3.27 11.85 10.50
CA PHE A 197 3.76 12.06 11.85
C PHE A 197 4.80 13.19 11.91
N SER A 198 5.82 13.13 11.05
CA SER A 198 6.92 14.10 11.02
C SER A 198 6.47 15.50 10.60
N VAL A 199 5.49 15.59 9.68
CA VAL A 199 4.85 16.85 9.33
C VAL A 199 4.10 17.45 10.53
N ALA A 200 3.38 16.62 11.30
CA ALA A 200 2.70 17.08 12.52
C ALA A 200 3.70 17.61 13.55
N LEU A 201 4.80 16.89 13.80
CA LEU A 201 5.87 17.33 14.70
C LEU A 201 6.47 18.66 14.24
N ARG A 202 6.75 18.81 12.95
CA ARG A 202 7.30 20.05 12.37
C ARG A 202 6.37 21.24 12.59
N GLN A 203 5.06 21.05 12.39
CA GLN A 203 4.05 22.09 12.62
C GLN A 203 3.90 22.42 14.10
N LEU A 204 3.95 21.42 14.99
CA LEU A 204 3.87 21.63 16.45
C LEU A 204 5.12 22.28 17.03
N LEU A 205 6.29 22.11 16.42
CA LEU A 205 7.53 22.80 16.78
C LEU A 205 7.58 24.25 16.30
N ARG A 206 6.69 24.68 15.42
CA ARG A 206 6.69 26.05 14.87
C ARG A 206 6.72 27.14 15.97
N PRO A 207 5.89 27.09 17.03
CA PRO A 207 5.94 28.11 18.09
C PRO A 207 7.28 28.13 18.86
N VAL A 208 7.97 26.99 18.96
CA VAL A 208 9.30 26.91 19.59
C VAL A 208 10.33 27.61 18.72
N ILE A 209 10.28 27.39 17.40
CA ILE A 209 11.16 28.06 16.45
C ILE A 209 10.90 29.57 16.41
N GLU A 210 9.63 29.99 16.38
CA GLU A 210 9.23 31.41 16.40
C GLU A 210 9.74 32.09 17.69
N PHE A 211 9.67 31.41 18.84
CA PHE A 211 10.25 31.89 20.11
C PHE A 211 11.77 32.02 20.04
N LEU A 212 12.49 30.98 19.60
CA LEU A 212 13.95 30.99 19.56
C LEU A 212 14.50 32.10 18.64
N VAL A 213 13.88 32.29 17.47
CA VAL A 213 14.21 33.38 16.54
C VAL A 213 13.93 34.75 17.18
N HIS A 214 12.77 34.91 17.83
CA HIS A 214 12.41 36.17 18.46
C HIS A 214 13.34 36.54 19.62
N PHE A 215 13.64 35.56 20.48
CA PHE A 215 14.54 35.72 21.62
C PHE A 215 15.95 36.08 21.17
N GLU A 216 16.50 35.38 20.18
CA GLU A 216 17.82 35.65 19.62
C GLU A 216 17.95 37.07 19.05
N ARG A 217 16.97 37.52 18.25
CA ARG A 217 16.97 38.87 17.66
C ARG A 217 16.89 39.96 18.72
N ARG A 218 16.23 39.71 19.85
CA ARG A 218 16.17 40.66 20.97
C ARG A 218 17.44 40.63 21.81
N LEU A 219 18.04 39.45 21.99
CA LEU A 219 19.33 39.26 22.64
C LEU A 219 20.45 40.02 21.91
N THR A 220 20.52 39.91 20.58
CA THR A 220 21.52 40.63 19.76
C THR A 220 21.33 42.14 19.75
N ARG A 221 20.09 42.62 19.93
CA ARG A 221 19.76 44.05 20.09
C ARG A 221 19.96 44.56 21.52
N GLY A 222 20.32 43.70 22.47
CA GLY A 222 20.46 44.07 23.89
C GLY A 222 19.15 44.35 24.61
N LEU A 223 18.03 43.86 24.08
CA LEU A 223 16.68 44.01 24.65
C LEU A 223 16.32 42.87 25.62
N GLU A 224 17.03 41.74 25.56
CA GLU A 224 16.91 40.63 26.52
C GLU A 224 18.09 40.60 27.49
N THR A 225 17.82 40.11 28.71
CA THR A 225 18.88 39.82 29.68
C THR A 225 19.64 38.57 29.24
N ALA A 226 20.96 38.69 29.16
CA ALA A 226 21.84 37.66 28.60
C ALA A 226 22.28 36.64 29.65
N THR A 227 21.33 36.02 30.35
CA THR A 227 21.58 35.00 31.38
C THR A 227 20.89 33.69 31.09
N LEU A 228 21.49 32.56 31.49
CA LEU A 228 20.90 31.23 31.32
C LEU A 228 19.60 31.07 32.11
N GLN A 229 19.54 31.68 33.30
CA GLN A 229 18.34 31.65 34.15
C GLN A 229 17.16 32.33 33.44
N HIS A 230 17.34 33.53 32.90
CA HIS A 230 16.29 34.25 32.19
C HIS A 230 15.81 33.49 30.95
N PHE A 231 16.75 32.88 30.21
CA PHE A 231 16.39 32.03 29.08
C PHE A 231 15.50 30.86 29.51
N ILE A 232 15.79 30.18 30.62
CA ILE A 232 14.96 29.07 31.10
C ILE A 232 13.60 29.56 31.58
N GLU A 233 13.54 30.66 32.32
CA GLU A 233 12.28 31.22 32.82
C GLU A 233 11.35 31.61 31.66
N THR A 234 11.90 32.20 30.60
CA THR A 234 11.13 32.61 29.41
C THR A 234 10.83 31.45 28.46
N SER A 235 11.69 30.42 28.40
CA SER A 235 11.54 29.29 27.47
C SER A 235 10.90 28.04 28.08
N ARG A 236 10.58 28.01 29.39
CA ARG A 236 10.12 26.82 30.12
C ARG A 236 9.04 26.03 29.37
N GLY A 237 7.96 26.69 28.95
CA GLY A 237 6.87 26.03 28.22
C GLY A 237 7.28 25.51 26.83
N HIS A 238 8.23 26.17 26.16
CA HIS A 238 8.79 25.72 24.89
C HIS A 238 9.72 24.51 25.07
N LEU A 239 10.57 24.51 26.11
CA LEU A 239 11.45 23.38 26.44
C LEU A 239 10.64 22.15 26.87
N GLU A 240 9.58 22.34 27.66
CA GLU A 240 8.63 21.29 28.00
C GLU A 240 7.97 20.72 26.76
N LYS A 241 7.52 21.58 25.82
CA LYS A 241 6.95 21.12 24.55
C LYS A 241 7.94 20.28 23.73
N ILE A 242 9.22 20.65 23.66
CA ILE A 242 10.26 19.85 23.00
C ILE A 242 10.36 18.47 23.66
N LYS A 243 10.40 18.43 24.99
CA LYS A 243 10.48 17.18 25.76
C LYS A 243 9.30 16.25 25.46
N LEU A 244 8.07 16.76 25.53
CA LEU A 244 6.86 15.96 25.26
C LEU A 244 6.82 15.45 23.82
N LEU A 245 7.16 16.29 22.83
CA LEU A 245 7.22 15.87 21.43
C LEU A 245 8.31 14.80 21.19
N TYR A 246 9.44 14.92 21.90
CA TYR A 246 10.49 13.92 21.87
C TYR A 246 10.03 12.58 22.46
N GLU A 247 9.33 12.59 23.59
CA GLU A 247 8.74 11.39 24.21
C GLU A 247 7.83 10.64 23.23
N LEU A 248 6.98 11.37 22.48
CA LEU A 248 6.11 10.78 21.44
C LEU A 248 6.88 10.22 20.23
N SER A 249 8.11 10.68 20.00
CA SER A 249 8.92 10.30 18.84
C SER A 249 9.83 9.08 19.07
N GLN A 250 9.91 8.57 20.31
CA GLN A 250 10.76 7.44 20.66
C GLN A 250 10.24 6.12 20.08
N ASN A 251 10.52 5.89 18.81
CA ASN A 251 10.26 4.61 18.17
C ASN A 251 11.41 3.63 18.46
N LYS A 252 11.11 2.58 19.24
CA LYS A 252 12.04 1.48 19.52
C LYS A 252 12.46 0.81 18.21
N ASN A 253 13.74 0.47 18.08
CA ASN A 253 14.35 -0.15 16.90
C ASN A 253 13.51 -1.30 16.33
N GLN A 254 12.73 -1.02 15.29
CA GLN A 254 11.94 -2.02 14.58
C GLN A 254 12.36 -2.06 13.12
N VAL A 255 12.58 -3.29 12.65
CA VAL A 255 13.07 -3.57 11.30
C VAL A 255 11.94 -3.49 10.28
N LEU A 256 10.71 -3.86 10.65
CA LEU A 256 9.58 -3.93 9.72
C LEU A 256 8.77 -2.62 9.65
N HIS A 257 8.55 -2.10 8.44
CA HIS A 257 7.85 -0.83 8.20
C HIS A 257 6.39 -0.82 8.70
N SER A 258 5.64 -1.91 8.50
CA SER A 258 4.26 -2.05 8.97
C SER A 258 4.18 -2.03 10.50
N MET A 259 5.09 -2.73 11.18
CA MET A 259 5.17 -2.72 12.64
C MET A 259 5.52 -1.34 13.17
N LYS A 260 6.50 -0.67 12.55
CA LYS A 260 6.90 0.68 12.95
C LYS A 260 5.73 1.66 12.84
N SER A 261 4.93 1.55 11.77
CA SER A 261 3.75 2.39 11.55
C SER A 261 2.64 2.11 12.57
N LEU A 262 2.29 0.84 12.78
CA LEU A 262 1.29 0.42 13.77
C LEU A 262 1.69 0.83 15.19
N ARG A 263 2.93 0.59 15.59
CA ARG A 263 3.42 0.95 16.92
C ARG A 263 3.40 2.45 17.15
N THR A 264 3.73 3.25 16.13
CA THR A 264 3.64 4.72 16.24
C THR A 264 2.20 5.16 16.52
N LEU A 265 1.21 4.55 15.84
CA LEU A 265 -0.21 4.83 16.09
C LEU A 265 -0.64 4.35 17.48
N ASP A 266 -0.21 3.16 17.88
CA ASP A 266 -0.53 2.55 19.18
C ASP A 266 0.05 3.35 20.35
N THR A 267 1.30 3.81 20.25
CA THR A 267 1.91 4.68 21.26
C THR A 267 1.14 5.99 21.40
N LEU A 268 0.76 6.61 20.27
CA LEU A 268 -0.04 7.84 20.31
C LEU A 268 -1.43 7.61 20.91
N PHE A 269 -2.06 6.49 20.59
CA PHE A 269 -3.37 6.11 21.14
C PHE A 269 -3.29 5.86 22.65
N THR A 270 -2.36 5.02 23.09
CA THR A 270 -2.17 4.68 24.51
C THR A 270 -1.78 5.90 25.35
N THR A 271 -0.88 6.76 24.88
CA THR A 271 -0.54 8.00 25.60
C THR A 271 -1.72 8.97 25.68
N SER A 272 -2.65 8.96 24.71
CA SER A 272 -3.85 9.79 24.78
C SER A 272 -4.92 9.29 25.77
N SER A 273 -4.93 7.99 26.12
CA SER A 273 -5.91 7.42 27.08
C SER A 273 -5.43 7.44 28.54
N GLN A 274 -4.12 7.46 28.78
CA GLN A 274 -3.55 7.35 30.12
C GLN A 274 -3.87 8.58 30.98
N LYS A 275 -4.82 8.45 31.91
CA LYS A 275 -5.23 9.53 32.83
C LYS A 275 -4.11 10.04 33.73
N THR A 276 -3.05 9.26 33.93
CA THR A 276 -1.85 9.65 34.68
C THR A 276 -1.01 10.70 33.94
N GLU A 277 -1.15 10.81 32.61
CA GLU A 277 -0.34 11.70 31.80
C GLU A 277 -0.86 13.15 31.82
N PRO A 278 0.04 14.15 31.72
CA PRO A 278 -0.32 15.55 31.65
C PRO A 278 -1.33 15.83 30.52
N LYS A 279 -2.29 16.73 30.77
CA LYS A 279 -3.30 17.12 29.77
C LYS A 279 -2.68 17.54 28.44
N LEU A 280 -1.56 18.28 28.49
CA LEU A 280 -0.83 18.71 27.31
C LEU A 280 -0.31 17.53 26.50
N LEU A 281 0.28 16.52 27.17
CA LEU A 281 0.77 15.31 26.49
C LEU A 281 -0.36 14.49 25.89
N ARG A 282 -1.47 14.29 26.60
CA ARG A 282 -2.66 13.62 26.07
C ARG A 282 -3.22 14.33 24.82
N SER A 283 -3.31 15.66 24.89
CA SER A 283 -3.83 16.49 23.79
C SER A 283 -2.89 16.51 22.58
N LEU A 284 -1.58 16.58 22.80
CA LEU A 284 -0.57 16.46 21.74
C LEU A 284 -0.66 15.08 21.09
N SER A 285 -0.73 14.02 21.88
CA SER A 285 -0.84 12.63 21.39
C SER A 285 -2.08 12.45 20.52
N ALA A 286 -3.24 12.90 20.99
CA ALA A 286 -4.50 12.80 20.24
C ALA A 286 -4.48 13.61 18.93
N SER A 287 -3.92 14.82 18.96
CA SER A 287 -3.80 15.68 17.77
C SER A 287 -2.88 15.03 16.73
N VAL A 288 -1.72 14.56 17.17
CA VAL A 288 -0.73 13.91 16.30
C VAL A 288 -1.29 12.58 15.79
N LEU A 289 -2.03 11.83 16.61
CA LEU A 289 -2.71 10.61 16.19
C LEU A 289 -3.69 10.88 15.04
N LEU A 290 -4.62 11.83 15.21
CA LEU A 290 -5.58 12.19 14.17
C LEU A 290 -4.90 12.62 12.87
N HIS A 291 -3.79 13.35 12.94
CA HIS A 291 -3.03 13.72 11.76
C HIS A 291 -2.29 12.53 11.13
N THR A 292 -1.80 11.60 11.93
CA THR A 292 -1.02 10.43 11.48
C THR A 292 -1.90 9.33 10.87
N VAL A 293 -3.10 9.12 11.42
CA VAL A 293 -4.12 8.17 10.90
C VAL A 293 -4.55 8.50 9.47
N ARG A 294 -4.31 9.73 8.98
CA ARG A 294 -4.50 10.12 7.57
C ARG A 294 -3.90 9.11 6.59
N ALA A 295 -2.75 8.53 6.89
CA ALA A 295 -2.14 7.51 6.03
C ALA A 295 -3.02 6.26 5.91
N TYR A 296 -3.50 5.74 7.04
CA TYR A 296 -4.37 4.56 7.09
C TYR A 296 -5.74 4.82 6.47
N CYS A 297 -6.34 5.99 6.72
CA CYS A 297 -7.57 6.39 6.04
C CYS A 297 -7.39 6.42 4.51
N LYS A 298 -6.25 6.90 4.02
CA LYS A 298 -5.95 6.89 2.58
C LYS A 298 -5.75 5.48 2.01
N PHE A 299 -5.12 4.58 2.76
CA PHE A 299 -5.00 3.18 2.33
C PHE A 299 -6.38 2.52 2.22
N LEU A 300 -7.26 2.76 3.19
CA LEU A 300 -8.63 2.28 3.15
C LEU A 300 -9.43 2.94 2.01
N ASP A 301 -9.33 4.25 1.82
CA ASP A 301 -9.99 4.93 0.69
C ASP A 301 -9.49 4.41 -0.67
N SER A 302 -8.20 4.09 -0.79
CA SER A 302 -7.62 3.47 -2.00
C SER A 302 -8.18 2.07 -2.23
N TRP A 303 -8.31 1.30 -1.15
CA TRP A 303 -8.90 -0.05 -1.20
C TRP A 303 -10.37 -0.01 -1.59
N TRP A 304 -11.13 0.96 -1.10
CA TRP A 304 -12.54 1.17 -1.48
C TRP A 304 -12.71 1.65 -2.92
N SER A 305 -11.78 2.45 -3.44
CA SER A 305 -11.85 2.97 -4.82
C SER A 305 -11.40 1.95 -5.86
N THR A 306 -10.28 1.28 -5.60
CA THR A 306 -9.56 0.49 -6.61
C THR A 306 -9.43 -1.00 -6.27
N GLY A 307 -9.76 -1.39 -5.03
CA GLY A 307 -9.48 -2.73 -4.55
C GLY A 307 -8.02 -2.98 -4.19
N ASP A 308 -7.17 -1.96 -4.20
CA ASP A 308 -5.77 -2.05 -3.77
C ASP A 308 -5.50 -1.03 -2.67
N PHE A 309 -4.71 -1.41 -1.67
CA PHE A 309 -4.36 -0.52 -0.56
C PHE A 309 -3.41 0.61 -1.00
N ALA A 310 -2.74 0.48 -2.15
CA ALA A 310 -1.76 1.45 -2.66
C ALA A 310 -0.70 1.82 -1.59
N ASP A 311 -0.27 0.83 -0.82
CA ASP A 311 0.65 0.98 0.28
C ASP A 311 2.11 0.88 -0.18
N CYS A 312 2.76 2.04 -0.30
CA CYS A 312 4.18 2.09 -0.54
C CYS A 312 4.91 1.39 0.63
N HIS A 313 5.98 0.66 0.35
CA HIS A 313 6.80 -0.03 1.36
C HIS A 313 6.08 -1.07 2.23
N LYS A 314 4.90 -1.56 1.82
CA LYS A 314 4.14 -2.58 2.55
C LYS A 314 3.80 -2.16 3.99
N GLU A 315 3.48 -0.87 4.19
CA GLU A 315 3.12 -0.31 5.50
C GLU A 315 1.80 -0.84 6.04
N PHE A 316 0.82 -1.12 5.17
CA PHE A 316 -0.49 -1.54 5.62
C PHE A 316 -0.46 -3.01 6.06
N PRO A 317 -1.19 -3.41 7.12
CA PRO A 317 -1.08 -4.75 7.68
C PRO A 317 -1.60 -5.87 6.78
N PHE A 318 -2.51 -5.53 5.87
CA PHE A 318 -3.14 -6.46 4.94
C PHE A 318 -2.54 -6.33 3.55
N GLU A 319 -2.60 -7.40 2.77
CA GLU A 319 -2.18 -7.42 1.38
C GLU A 319 -3.23 -8.07 0.49
N LYS A 320 -3.29 -7.58 -0.75
CA LYS A 320 -4.04 -8.21 -1.83
C LYS A 320 -3.23 -9.36 -2.41
N ILE A 321 -3.82 -10.54 -2.48
CA ILE A 321 -3.28 -11.70 -3.19
C ILE A 321 -4.24 -12.01 -4.34
N VAL A 322 -3.69 -12.37 -5.50
CA VAL A 322 -4.48 -12.82 -6.65
C VAL A 322 -4.08 -14.26 -6.97
N ASN A 323 -4.99 -15.19 -6.74
CA ASN A 323 -4.82 -16.62 -7.02
C ASN A 323 -5.81 -17.01 -8.12
N ASP A 324 -5.34 -17.56 -9.25
CA ASP A 324 -6.21 -18.02 -10.36
C ASP A 324 -7.30 -17.01 -10.77
N GLU A 325 -6.92 -15.74 -10.94
CA GLU A 325 -7.79 -14.58 -11.26
C GLU A 325 -8.75 -14.12 -10.15
N GLN A 326 -8.65 -14.70 -8.95
CA GLN A 326 -9.49 -14.37 -7.80
C GLN A 326 -8.72 -13.51 -6.79
N THR A 327 -9.38 -12.45 -6.30
CA THR A 327 -8.81 -11.55 -5.31
C THR A 327 -9.08 -12.05 -3.89
N GLU A 328 -8.05 -12.09 -3.06
CA GLU A 328 -8.16 -12.32 -1.62
C GLU A 328 -7.39 -11.25 -0.84
N TYR A 329 -7.91 -10.88 0.33
CA TYR A 329 -7.25 -9.94 1.23
C TYR A 329 -6.85 -10.66 2.50
N VAL A 330 -5.55 -10.75 2.77
CA VAL A 330 -5.02 -11.50 3.91
C VAL A 330 -4.09 -10.65 4.76
N LEU A 331 -3.96 -11.03 6.03
CA LEU A 331 -2.96 -10.43 6.91
C LEU A 331 -1.56 -10.86 6.45
N ARG A 332 -0.62 -9.91 6.36
CA ARG A 332 0.76 -10.20 5.92
C ARG A 332 1.40 -11.22 6.87
N LYS A 333 2.06 -12.24 6.30
CA LYS A 333 2.67 -13.37 7.03
C LYS A 333 3.56 -12.95 8.21
N LEU A 334 4.31 -11.86 8.05
CA LEU A 334 5.23 -11.34 9.06
C LEU A 334 4.54 -10.77 10.32
N LEU A 335 3.24 -10.46 10.25
CA LEU A 335 2.45 -9.92 11.35
C LEU A 335 1.65 -10.99 12.11
N ILE A 336 1.52 -12.20 11.55
CA ILE A 336 0.79 -13.33 12.15
C ILE A 336 1.48 -13.79 13.46
N GLN A 337 2.78 -13.56 13.60
CA GLN A 337 3.59 -14.02 14.74
C GLN A 337 3.74 -12.98 15.86
N THR A 338 3.01 -11.86 15.81
CA THR A 338 3.18 -10.74 16.74
C THR A 338 1.95 -10.49 17.61
N GLU A 339 2.17 -10.13 18.88
CA GLU A 339 1.16 -9.72 19.87
C GLU A 339 0.54 -8.34 19.52
N LEU A 340 -0.11 -8.24 18.37
CA LEU A 340 -0.83 -7.03 17.90
C LEU A 340 -2.26 -6.95 18.43
N GLU A 341 -2.73 -7.99 19.13
CA GLU A 341 -4.11 -8.11 19.62
C GLU A 341 -4.50 -7.02 20.63
N ASN A 342 -3.53 -6.35 21.24
CA ASN A 342 -3.78 -5.32 22.26
C ASN A 342 -4.05 -3.92 21.66
N CYS A 343 -3.78 -3.69 20.37
CA CYS A 343 -3.96 -2.37 19.75
C CYS A 343 -5.42 -2.19 19.27
N GLU A 344 -6.18 -1.31 19.91
CA GLU A 344 -7.61 -1.10 19.62
C GLU A 344 -7.86 -0.59 18.18
N LEU A 345 -7.05 0.36 17.70
CA LEU A 345 -7.13 0.87 16.33
C LEU A 345 -6.90 -0.25 15.30
N PHE A 346 -5.93 -1.12 15.56
CA PHE A 346 -5.66 -2.27 14.69
C PHE A 346 -6.85 -3.23 14.69
N ARG A 347 -7.45 -3.54 15.84
CA ARG A 347 -8.65 -4.41 15.92
C ARG A 347 -9.82 -3.85 15.14
N ILE A 348 -10.05 -2.54 15.21
CA ILE A 348 -11.13 -1.87 14.45
C ILE A 348 -10.88 -2.02 12.94
N ILE A 349 -9.66 -1.76 12.48
CA ILE A 349 -9.28 -1.89 11.06
C ILE A 349 -9.33 -3.36 10.61
N GLN A 350 -8.81 -4.27 11.42
CA GLN A 350 -8.81 -5.71 11.15
C GLN A 350 -10.24 -6.22 10.99
N ARG A 351 -11.12 -5.88 11.94
CA ARG A 351 -12.54 -6.23 11.86
C ARG A 351 -13.17 -5.71 10.57
N HIS A 352 -12.93 -4.44 10.25
CA HIS A 352 -13.45 -3.82 9.04
C HIS A 352 -13.01 -4.55 7.76
N VAL A 353 -11.72 -4.88 7.67
CA VAL A 353 -11.16 -5.59 6.50
C VAL A 353 -11.74 -7.00 6.41
N LEU A 354 -11.76 -7.76 7.51
CA LEU A 354 -12.29 -9.12 7.53
C LEU A 354 -13.78 -9.20 7.20
N GLU A 355 -14.59 -8.23 7.67
CA GLU A 355 -16.04 -8.22 7.41
C GLU A 355 -16.38 -7.74 5.99
N SER A 356 -15.47 -7.01 5.32
CA SER A 356 -15.73 -6.43 3.99
C SER A 356 -14.91 -7.06 2.86
N SER A 357 -13.89 -7.88 3.18
CA SER A 357 -12.91 -8.40 2.20
C SER A 357 -13.57 -9.17 1.08
N ASP A 358 -14.50 -10.05 1.41
CA ASP A 358 -15.15 -10.94 0.44
C ASP A 358 -16.02 -10.12 -0.52
N ALA A 359 -16.75 -9.15 -0.01
CA ALA A 359 -17.61 -8.28 -0.81
C ALA A 359 -16.78 -7.37 -1.74
N VAL A 360 -15.69 -6.78 -1.23
CA VAL A 360 -14.78 -5.96 -2.04
C VAL A 360 -14.05 -6.83 -3.07
N ALA A 361 -13.66 -8.06 -2.73
CA ALA A 361 -13.07 -9.01 -3.68
C ALA A 361 -14.03 -9.32 -4.84
N ILE A 362 -15.31 -9.57 -4.55
CA ILE A 362 -16.34 -9.78 -5.58
C ILE A 362 -16.47 -8.56 -6.50
N LEU A 363 -16.46 -7.34 -5.96
CA LEU A 363 -16.49 -6.11 -6.78
C LEU A 363 -15.25 -5.97 -7.67
N CYS A 364 -14.07 -6.34 -7.16
CA CYS A 364 -12.82 -6.33 -7.92
C CYS A 364 -12.83 -7.34 -9.05
N ASP A 365 -13.17 -8.60 -8.73
CA ASP A 365 -13.14 -9.71 -9.68
C ASP A 365 -14.22 -9.53 -10.76
N SER A 366 -15.36 -8.94 -10.39
CA SER A 366 -16.42 -8.58 -11.34
C SER A 366 -16.16 -7.28 -12.12
N ARG A 367 -15.12 -6.51 -11.78
CA ARG A 367 -14.80 -5.19 -12.36
C ARG A 367 -15.91 -4.15 -12.22
N THR A 368 -16.77 -4.28 -11.19
CA THR A 368 -17.91 -3.38 -10.94
C THR A 368 -17.64 -2.37 -9.82
N ILE A 369 -16.42 -2.34 -9.27
CA ILE A 369 -16.07 -1.43 -8.17
C ILE A 369 -16.27 0.06 -8.52
N SER A 370 -15.98 0.46 -9.76
CA SER A 370 -16.24 1.82 -10.25
C SER A 370 -17.73 2.15 -10.26
N ASP A 371 -18.54 1.19 -10.71
CA ASP A 371 -19.99 1.37 -10.84
C ASP A 371 -20.63 1.46 -9.45
N PHE A 372 -20.22 0.61 -8.52
CA PHE A 372 -20.60 0.71 -7.11
C PHE A 372 -20.24 2.09 -6.52
N ASN A 373 -19.02 2.57 -6.78
CA ASN A 373 -18.55 3.84 -6.25
C ASN A 373 -19.32 5.04 -6.82
N THR A 374 -19.67 5.03 -8.11
CA THR A 374 -20.48 6.08 -8.74
C THR A 374 -21.91 6.08 -8.23
N LEU A 375 -22.56 4.91 -8.12
CA LEU A 375 -23.93 4.77 -7.64
C LEU A 375 -24.11 5.23 -6.19
N HIS A 376 -23.11 4.99 -5.34
CA HIS A 376 -23.16 5.33 -3.92
C HIS A 376 -22.42 6.62 -3.56
N GLY A 377 -21.96 7.40 -4.56
CA GLY A 377 -21.30 8.70 -4.35
C GLY A 377 -20.00 8.61 -3.55
N ILE A 378 -19.28 7.50 -3.65
CA ILE A 378 -18.01 7.26 -2.95
C ILE A 378 -16.88 8.02 -3.65
N GLU A 379 -16.91 8.13 -4.98
CA GLU A 379 -16.01 8.97 -5.78
C GLU A 379 -16.83 10.14 -6.36
N PRO A 380 -17.02 11.27 -5.63
CA PRO A 380 -15.99 12.11 -5.03
C PRO A 380 -16.34 12.54 -3.59
N GLY A 381 -16.63 11.55 -2.74
CA GLY A 381 -17.03 11.78 -1.35
C GLY A 381 -15.88 12.31 -0.49
N ILE A 382 -16.23 13.12 0.52
CA ILE A 382 -15.32 13.63 1.55
C ILE A 382 -14.40 12.49 2.03
N PRO A 383 -13.05 12.64 1.99
CA PRO A 383 -12.12 11.60 2.41
C PRO A 383 -12.44 11.04 3.80
N LEU A 384 -12.15 9.75 4.05
CA LEU A 384 -12.44 9.12 5.35
C LEU A 384 -11.81 9.90 6.51
N HIS A 385 -10.58 10.39 6.29
CA HIS A 385 -9.84 11.19 7.26
C HIS A 385 -10.57 12.48 7.65
N ASN A 386 -11.09 13.21 6.65
CA ASN A 386 -11.81 14.46 6.86
C ASN A 386 -13.13 14.19 7.61
N SER A 387 -13.86 13.15 7.19
CA SER A 387 -15.08 12.71 7.86
C SER A 387 -14.85 12.31 9.32
N LEU A 388 -13.72 11.65 9.61
CA LEU A 388 -13.31 11.28 10.96
C LEU A 388 -13.02 12.52 11.81
N ILE A 389 -12.24 13.48 11.29
CA ILE A 389 -11.95 14.72 12.02
C ILE A 389 -13.25 15.48 12.33
N ASP A 390 -14.12 15.67 11.35
CA ASP A 390 -15.37 16.41 11.54
C ASP A 390 -16.28 15.75 12.57
N ALA A 391 -16.33 14.41 12.57
CA ALA A 391 -17.13 13.66 13.53
C ALA A 391 -16.53 13.74 14.94
N VAL A 392 -15.21 13.60 15.07
CA VAL A 392 -14.53 13.72 16.36
C VAL A 392 -14.67 15.13 16.94
N ILE A 393 -14.48 16.18 16.14
CA ILE A 393 -14.68 17.57 16.60
C ILE A 393 -16.11 17.79 17.08
N ARG A 394 -17.10 17.21 16.38
CA ARG A 394 -18.51 17.29 16.77
C ARG A 394 -18.77 16.62 18.12
N GLU A 395 -18.25 15.42 18.32
CA GLU A 395 -18.39 14.68 19.60
C GLU A 395 -17.56 15.28 20.74
N LEU A 396 -16.52 16.07 20.42
CA LEU A 396 -15.74 16.81 21.42
C LEU A 396 -16.44 18.10 21.89
N ALA A 397 -17.31 18.69 21.06
CA ALA A 397 -17.95 19.99 21.35
C ALA A 397 -18.62 20.07 22.74
N PRO A 398 -19.33 19.05 23.25
CA PRO A 398 -19.93 19.08 24.59
C PRO A 398 -18.92 19.16 25.74
N TYR A 399 -17.66 18.77 25.50
CA TYR A 399 -16.61 18.73 26.52
C TYR A 399 -15.76 20.00 26.56
N GLN A 400 -15.95 20.95 25.64
CA GLN A 400 -15.19 22.19 25.57
C GLN A 400 -15.68 23.18 26.62
N ILE A 401 -14.85 23.44 27.65
CA ILE A 401 -15.23 24.24 28.82
C ILE A 401 -14.51 25.61 28.84
N HIS A 402 -13.38 25.75 28.15
CA HIS A 402 -12.51 26.92 28.26
C HIS A 402 -12.27 27.57 26.91
N SER A 403 -12.20 28.89 26.86
CA SER A 403 -11.58 29.62 25.74
C SER A 403 -10.10 29.83 26.04
N ILE A 404 -9.23 29.26 25.21
CA ILE A 404 -7.79 29.56 25.27
C ILE A 404 -7.58 30.92 24.62
N GLU A 405 -7.25 31.92 25.44
CA GLU A 405 -6.69 33.19 24.99
C GLU A 405 -5.24 32.95 24.56
N ALA A 406 -4.90 33.37 23.34
CA ALA A 406 -3.53 33.25 22.86
C ALA A 406 -2.67 34.32 23.54
N SER A 407 -1.84 33.93 24.52
CA SER A 407 -0.86 34.86 25.09
C SER A 407 0.24 35.13 24.06
N HIS A 408 0.15 36.27 23.37
CA HIS A 408 1.10 36.66 22.33
C HIS A 408 2.33 37.35 22.91
N TYR A 409 3.11 36.64 23.73
CA TYR A 409 4.47 37.09 24.07
C TYR A 409 5.38 37.10 22.82
N VAL A 410 5.14 36.19 21.86
CA VAL A 410 5.94 36.02 20.64
C VAL A 410 5.10 36.37 19.40
N PRO A 411 5.56 37.29 18.53
CA PRO A 411 4.92 37.55 17.24
C PRO A 411 5.08 36.35 16.30
N ASP A 412 4.08 36.10 15.44
CA ASP A 412 4.16 34.99 14.47
C ASP A 412 5.30 35.21 13.45
N ILE A 413 5.68 34.15 12.72
CA ILE A 413 6.79 34.26 11.75
C ILE A 413 6.54 35.31 10.64
N LEU A 414 5.28 35.60 10.28
CA LEU A 414 4.95 36.57 9.23
C LEU A 414 5.11 38.01 9.74
N GLN A 415 4.72 38.28 10.99
CA GLN A 415 4.97 39.54 11.69
C GLN A 415 6.49 39.74 11.91
N GLN A 416 7.22 38.67 12.24
CA GLN A 416 8.68 38.70 12.34
C GLN A 416 9.36 38.97 10.98
N LEU A 417 8.75 38.54 9.87
CA LEU A 417 9.18 38.83 8.50
C LEU A 417 8.97 40.30 8.14
N GLN A 418 7.82 40.88 8.48
CA GLN A 418 7.53 42.29 8.23
C GLN A 418 8.51 43.23 8.94
N SER A 419 9.00 42.83 10.11
CA SER A 419 9.97 43.59 10.93
C SER A 419 11.45 43.29 10.61
N SER A 420 11.76 42.56 9.54
CA SER A 420 13.13 42.24 9.15
C SER A 420 13.54 42.99 7.88
N ASP A 421 14.66 43.71 7.95
CA ASP A 421 15.22 44.47 6.83
C ASP A 421 16.17 43.62 5.96
N HIS A 422 16.61 42.46 6.46
CA HIS A 422 17.59 41.62 5.76
C HIS A 422 16.89 40.64 4.80
N ASP A 423 17.04 40.86 3.49
CA ASP A 423 16.35 40.08 2.43
C ASP A 423 16.54 38.57 2.58
N ALA A 424 17.76 38.15 2.89
CA ALA A 424 18.08 36.73 3.07
C ALA A 424 17.31 36.06 4.24
N ILE A 425 17.12 36.77 5.36
CA ILE A 425 16.32 36.29 6.50
C ILE A 425 14.83 36.26 6.12
N ARG A 426 14.35 37.26 5.36
CA ARG A 426 12.95 37.29 4.87
C ARG A 426 12.63 36.07 4.00
N ARG A 427 13.54 35.68 3.10
CA ARG A 427 13.40 34.48 2.26
C ARG A 427 13.30 33.21 3.10
N LEU A 428 14.13 33.08 4.13
CA LEU A 428 14.09 31.95 5.07
C LEU A 428 12.79 31.89 5.88
N PHE A 429 12.30 33.04 6.38
CA PHE A 429 11.02 33.08 7.09
C PHE A 429 9.84 32.73 6.18
N TYR A 430 9.86 33.20 4.93
CA TYR A 430 8.84 32.83 3.95
C TYR A 430 8.89 31.33 3.63
N SER A 431 10.08 30.76 3.39
CA SER A 431 10.20 29.31 3.15
C SER A 431 9.70 28.50 4.33
N PHE A 432 10.08 28.87 5.56
CA PHE A 432 9.61 28.20 6.77
C PHE A 432 8.09 28.28 6.94
N HIS A 433 7.48 29.43 6.66
CA HIS A 433 6.04 29.58 6.67
C HIS A 433 5.37 28.65 5.65
N MET A 434 5.89 28.61 4.42
CA MET A 434 5.35 27.76 3.35
C MET A 434 5.47 26.27 3.67
N GLU A 435 6.50 25.87 4.41
CA GLU A 435 6.72 24.49 4.84
C GLU A 435 5.89 24.07 6.06
N THR A 436 5.48 25.04 6.90
CA THR A 436 4.76 24.77 8.16
C THR A 436 3.29 25.19 8.15
N ARG A 437 2.82 25.84 7.07
CA ARG A 437 1.41 26.20 6.94
C ARG A 437 0.51 24.95 6.82
N PRO A 438 -0.74 25.02 7.31
CA PRO A 438 -1.75 24.00 7.03
C PRO A 438 -1.95 23.81 5.51
N ASP A 439 -2.35 22.60 5.10
CA ASP A 439 -2.67 22.31 3.70
C ASP A 439 -3.87 23.16 3.26
N PRO A 440 -3.73 24.06 2.26
CA PRO A 440 -4.81 24.95 1.84
C PRO A 440 -5.99 24.21 1.22
N ARG A 441 -5.83 22.93 0.85
CA ARG A 441 -6.91 22.10 0.32
C ARG A 441 -7.82 21.54 1.40
N ASN A 442 -7.38 21.58 2.67
CA ASN A 442 -8.14 21.07 3.79
C ASN A 442 -8.81 22.23 4.55
N PRO A 443 -9.97 21.99 5.19
CA PRO A 443 -10.60 22.94 6.11
C PRO A 443 -9.62 23.42 7.19
N ALA A 444 -9.71 24.69 7.58
CA ALA A 444 -8.84 25.28 8.60
C ALA A 444 -8.89 24.53 9.94
N GLY A 445 -10.09 24.03 10.31
CA GLY A 445 -10.31 23.23 11.52
C GLY A 445 -9.61 21.85 11.53
N HIS A 446 -9.08 21.39 10.39
CA HIS A 446 -8.34 20.13 10.29
C HIS A 446 -6.84 20.30 10.51
N SER A 447 -6.37 21.53 10.76
CA SER A 447 -4.97 21.79 11.06
C SER A 447 -4.58 21.21 12.43
N ILE A 448 -3.34 20.75 12.56
CA ILE A 448 -2.84 20.17 13.83
C ILE A 448 -2.95 21.16 15.00
N ASN A 449 -2.79 22.46 14.73
CA ASN A 449 -2.86 23.50 15.75
C ASN A 449 -4.30 23.70 16.25
N GLU A 450 -5.28 23.67 15.35
CA GLU A 450 -6.69 23.73 15.73
C GLU A 450 -7.14 22.45 16.44
N LEU A 451 -6.69 21.27 15.99
CA LEU A 451 -6.93 20.01 16.71
C LEU A 451 -6.39 20.08 18.14
N LEU A 452 -5.14 20.54 18.31
CA LEU A 452 -4.54 20.71 19.63
C LEU A 452 -5.33 21.69 20.48
N ARG A 453 -5.74 22.82 19.90
CA ARG A 453 -6.58 23.80 20.59
C ARG A 453 -7.88 23.16 21.07
N ASN A 454 -8.58 22.44 20.20
CA ASN A 454 -9.83 21.76 20.53
C ASN A 454 -9.64 20.79 21.71
N PHE A 455 -8.61 19.95 21.70
CA PHE A 455 -8.36 19.03 22.83
C PHE A 455 -7.95 19.75 24.12
N LEU A 456 -7.17 20.82 24.04
CA LEU A 456 -6.77 21.60 25.22
C LEU A 456 -7.95 22.33 25.87
N THR A 457 -8.95 22.76 25.08
CA THR A 457 -10.18 23.40 25.60
C THR A 457 -11.11 22.42 26.33
N CYS A 458 -10.96 21.12 26.10
CA CYS A 458 -11.80 20.09 26.70
C CYS A 458 -11.54 19.90 28.21
N ALA A 459 -12.50 19.31 28.91
CA ALA A 459 -12.34 18.90 30.32
C ALA A 459 -11.26 17.82 30.51
N ASP A 460 -10.67 17.70 31.69
CA ASP A 460 -9.63 16.69 31.95
C ASP A 460 -10.13 15.24 31.87
N TYR A 461 -11.42 15.03 32.15
CA TYR A 461 -12.10 13.73 32.11
C TYR A 461 -12.60 13.32 30.72
N THR A 462 -12.33 14.12 29.68
CA THR A 462 -12.80 13.86 28.32
C THR A 462 -12.31 12.49 27.81
N PRO A 463 -13.21 11.60 27.35
CA PRO A 463 -12.85 10.26 26.90
C PRO A 463 -12.34 10.29 25.44
N ILE A 464 -11.19 10.94 25.22
CA ILE A 464 -10.66 11.21 23.87
C ILE A 464 -10.52 9.94 23.03
N THR A 465 -9.95 8.87 23.58
CA THR A 465 -9.71 7.62 22.84
C THR A 465 -10.99 6.88 22.50
N GLU A 466 -11.99 6.90 23.39
CA GLU A 466 -13.30 6.27 23.14
C GLU A 466 -14.03 7.00 22.01
N ILE A 467 -14.01 8.35 22.02
CA ILE A 467 -14.58 9.14 20.92
C ILE A 467 -13.89 8.80 19.60
N LEU A 468 -12.55 8.76 19.59
CA LEU A 468 -11.78 8.43 18.39
C LEU A 468 -12.09 7.02 17.87
N SER A 469 -12.14 6.02 18.76
CA SER A 469 -12.34 4.63 18.38
C SER A 469 -13.78 4.37 17.93
N GLN A 470 -14.77 4.92 18.63
CA GLN A 470 -16.19 4.84 18.26
C GLN A 470 -16.47 5.52 16.92
N GLU A 471 -15.94 6.72 16.69
CA GLU A 471 -16.18 7.43 15.42
C GLU A 471 -15.50 6.74 14.23
N LEU A 472 -14.27 6.24 14.40
CA LEU A 472 -13.62 5.44 13.36
C LEU A 472 -14.42 4.16 13.09
N GLN A 473 -14.83 3.44 14.12
CA GLN A 473 -15.61 2.21 14.00
C GLN A 473 -16.97 2.47 13.34
N ARG A 474 -17.67 3.56 13.70
CA ARG A 474 -18.96 3.94 13.12
C ARG A 474 -18.85 4.21 11.62
N LEU A 475 -17.83 4.97 11.21
CA LEU A 475 -17.59 5.29 9.79
C LEU A 475 -17.24 4.05 8.98
N LEU A 476 -16.38 3.17 9.52
CA LEU A 476 -15.99 1.92 8.87
C LEU A 476 -17.16 0.94 8.76
N ASN A 477 -17.89 0.70 9.85
CA ASN A 477 -19.09 -0.15 9.86
C ASN A 477 -20.15 0.32 8.86
N ARG A 478 -20.30 1.63 8.66
CA ARG A 478 -21.23 2.16 7.66
C ARG A 478 -20.84 1.70 6.25
N ARG A 479 -19.54 1.71 5.92
CA ARG A 479 -19.03 1.22 4.63
C ARG A 479 -19.17 -0.29 4.50
N THR A 480 -18.85 -1.05 5.55
CA THR A 480 -19.05 -2.51 5.60
C THR A 480 -20.50 -2.89 5.32
N ARG A 481 -21.45 -2.26 6.02
CA ARG A 481 -22.89 -2.53 5.83
C ARG A 481 -23.34 -2.18 4.42
N LEU A 482 -22.86 -1.05 3.88
CA LEU A 482 -23.21 -0.63 2.53
C LEU A 482 -22.78 -1.67 1.49
N VAL A 483 -21.52 -2.08 1.48
CA VAL A 483 -21.03 -3.04 0.48
C VAL A 483 -21.64 -4.43 0.66
N ASN A 484 -21.77 -4.90 1.90
CA ASN A 484 -22.32 -6.22 2.16
C ASN A 484 -23.81 -6.28 1.80
N SER A 485 -24.57 -5.20 2.04
CA SER A 485 -25.97 -5.14 1.60
C SER A 485 -26.10 -5.10 0.07
N TYR A 486 -25.24 -4.34 -0.60
CA TYR A 486 -25.20 -4.29 -2.07
C TYR A 486 -24.88 -5.65 -2.69
N ILE A 487 -23.79 -6.28 -2.23
CA ILE A 487 -23.39 -7.60 -2.72
C ILE A 487 -24.43 -8.65 -2.35
N SER A 488 -25.03 -8.60 -1.17
CA SER A 488 -26.11 -9.51 -0.79
C SER A 488 -27.30 -9.40 -1.75
N GLY A 489 -27.72 -8.19 -2.13
CA GLY A 489 -28.79 -7.99 -3.10
C GLY A 489 -28.41 -8.54 -4.48
N LEU A 490 -27.20 -8.22 -4.95
CA LEU A 490 -26.69 -8.68 -6.24
C LEU A 490 -26.56 -10.21 -6.30
N LEU A 491 -26.17 -10.87 -5.21
CA LEU A 491 -26.12 -12.32 -5.12
C LEU A 491 -27.51 -12.98 -5.11
N GLN A 492 -28.49 -12.34 -4.47
CA GLN A 492 -29.88 -12.79 -4.51
C GLN A 492 -30.46 -12.73 -5.93
N GLU A 493 -30.15 -11.69 -6.68
CA GLU A 493 -30.55 -11.56 -8.10
C GLU A 493 -29.85 -12.60 -8.99
N PHE A 494 -28.55 -12.84 -8.78
CA PHE A 494 -27.77 -13.79 -9.58
C PHE A 494 -28.20 -15.25 -9.41
N GLN A 495 -28.74 -15.62 -8.25
CA GLN A 495 -29.16 -17.01 -7.94
C GLN A 495 -28.06 -18.04 -8.24
N GLY A 496 -26.83 -17.77 -7.81
CA GLY A 496 -25.63 -18.53 -8.20
C GLY A 496 -25.72 -20.05 -7.98
N TYR A 497 -26.45 -20.50 -6.96
CA TYR A 497 -26.71 -21.92 -6.71
C TYR A 497 -27.46 -22.60 -7.88
N LYS A 498 -28.45 -21.93 -8.48
CA LYS A 498 -29.17 -22.45 -9.66
C LYS A 498 -28.26 -22.52 -10.87
N VAL A 499 -27.46 -21.47 -11.08
CA VAL A 499 -26.49 -21.39 -12.18
C VAL A 499 -25.48 -22.53 -12.10
N VAL A 500 -24.85 -22.73 -10.93
CA VAL A 500 -23.88 -23.81 -10.72
C VAL A 500 -24.54 -25.19 -10.90
N ARG A 501 -25.74 -25.40 -10.34
CA ARG A 501 -26.47 -26.65 -10.49
C ARG A 501 -26.80 -26.96 -11.95
N HIS A 502 -27.24 -25.97 -12.72
CA HIS A 502 -27.52 -26.12 -14.14
C HIS A 502 -26.26 -26.37 -14.97
N LEU A 503 -25.14 -25.69 -14.65
CA LEU A 503 -23.85 -25.98 -15.27
C LEU A 503 -23.45 -27.43 -15.06
N ARG A 504 -23.50 -27.92 -13.83
CA ARG A 504 -23.19 -29.32 -13.52
C ARG A 504 -24.14 -30.28 -14.24
N SER A 505 -25.45 -30.00 -14.31
CA SER A 505 -26.41 -30.87 -14.98
C SER A 505 -26.15 -31.04 -16.47
N VAL A 506 -25.81 -29.94 -17.15
CA VAL A 506 -25.50 -29.95 -18.59
C VAL A 506 -24.19 -30.70 -18.85
N PHE A 507 -23.12 -30.37 -18.12
CA PHE A 507 -21.80 -30.97 -18.33
C PHE A 507 -21.73 -32.46 -17.94
N LEU A 508 -22.49 -32.89 -16.94
CA LEU A 508 -22.55 -34.31 -16.51
C LEU A 508 -23.67 -35.11 -17.17
N LEU A 509 -24.46 -34.50 -18.06
CA LEU A 509 -25.57 -35.16 -18.76
C LEU A 509 -26.60 -35.81 -17.82
N TRP A 510 -26.90 -35.22 -16.65
CA TRP A 510 -27.81 -35.83 -15.66
C TRP A 510 -29.22 -36.11 -16.19
N SER A 511 -29.69 -35.31 -17.13
CA SER A 511 -31.01 -35.45 -17.75
C SER A 511 -30.99 -36.30 -19.02
N TYR A 512 -29.92 -37.05 -19.30
CA TYR A 512 -29.79 -37.85 -20.53
C TYR A 512 -31.01 -38.73 -20.80
N ASP A 513 -31.47 -39.48 -19.80
CA ASP A 513 -32.62 -40.39 -19.94
C ASP A 513 -33.91 -39.65 -20.34
N HIS A 514 -34.08 -38.41 -19.89
CA HIS A 514 -35.25 -37.59 -20.24
C HIS A 514 -35.20 -37.07 -21.68
N PHE A 515 -33.99 -36.90 -22.22
CA PHE A 515 -33.74 -36.40 -23.58
C PHE A 515 -33.18 -37.49 -24.51
N GLN A 516 -33.34 -38.77 -24.17
CA GLN A 516 -32.69 -39.86 -24.90
C GLN A 516 -33.03 -39.84 -26.40
N SER A 517 -34.31 -39.72 -26.75
CA SER A 517 -34.78 -39.65 -28.14
C SER A 517 -34.20 -38.44 -28.90
N GLU A 518 -34.03 -37.31 -28.20
CA GLU A 518 -33.44 -36.10 -28.77
C GLU A 518 -31.93 -36.27 -29.01
N PHE A 519 -31.22 -36.94 -28.10
CA PHE A 519 -29.82 -37.31 -28.25
C PHE A 519 -29.60 -38.32 -29.38
N GLU A 520 -30.50 -39.30 -29.54
CA GLU A 520 -30.45 -40.26 -30.66
C GLU A 520 -30.58 -39.56 -32.02
N LEU A 521 -31.50 -38.61 -32.15
CA LEU A 521 -31.63 -37.76 -33.35
C LEU A 521 -30.36 -36.93 -33.59
N PHE A 522 -29.79 -36.37 -32.53
CA PHE A 522 -28.51 -35.66 -32.61
C PHE A 522 -27.37 -36.55 -33.10
N PHE A 523 -27.24 -37.77 -32.57
CA PHE A 523 -26.24 -38.74 -33.01
C PHE A 523 -26.47 -39.20 -34.45
N GLU A 524 -27.73 -39.27 -34.90
CA GLU A 524 -28.05 -39.56 -36.29
C GLU A 524 -27.54 -38.45 -37.23
N PHE A 525 -27.77 -37.18 -36.88
CA PHE A 525 -27.25 -36.05 -37.67
C PHE A 525 -25.71 -36.03 -37.70
N LEU A 526 -25.05 -36.32 -36.57
CA LEU A 526 -23.60 -36.50 -36.53
C LEU A 526 -23.14 -37.62 -37.47
N ARG A 527 -23.82 -38.79 -37.44
CA ARG A 527 -23.49 -39.91 -38.33
C ARG A 527 -23.59 -39.53 -39.81
N ARG A 528 -24.59 -38.73 -40.17
CA ARG A 528 -24.82 -38.25 -41.54
C ARG A 528 -23.92 -37.06 -41.93
N ASN A 529 -23.01 -36.64 -41.05
CA ASN A 529 -22.14 -35.47 -41.22
C ASN A 529 -22.93 -34.16 -41.43
N GLN A 530 -24.14 -34.09 -40.86
CA GLN A 530 -25.03 -32.93 -40.89
C GLN A 530 -24.72 -32.01 -39.70
N LEU A 531 -23.61 -31.28 -39.79
CA LEU A 531 -23.04 -30.53 -38.65
C LEU A 531 -23.94 -29.38 -38.17
N VAL A 532 -24.67 -28.72 -39.07
CA VAL A 532 -25.53 -27.58 -38.72
C VAL A 532 -26.73 -28.08 -37.92
N GLU A 533 -27.42 -29.09 -38.43
CA GLU A 533 -28.58 -29.72 -37.80
C GLU A 533 -28.20 -30.39 -36.48
N ALA A 534 -27.04 -31.06 -36.42
CA ALA A 534 -26.51 -31.61 -35.17
C ALA A 534 -26.22 -30.50 -34.13
N THR A 535 -25.60 -29.39 -34.55
CA THR A 535 -25.31 -28.27 -33.66
C THR A 535 -26.60 -27.66 -33.11
N ASP A 536 -27.61 -27.45 -33.95
CA ASP A 536 -28.88 -26.86 -33.54
C ASP A 536 -29.69 -27.81 -32.65
N LYS A 537 -29.65 -29.12 -32.90
CA LYS A 537 -30.28 -30.12 -32.03
C LYS A 537 -29.61 -30.15 -30.66
N LEU A 538 -28.28 -30.10 -30.59
CA LEU A 538 -27.58 -30.05 -29.30
C LEU A 538 -27.85 -28.74 -28.54
N LYS A 539 -27.92 -27.60 -29.23
CA LYS A 539 -28.36 -26.33 -28.62
C LYS A 539 -29.77 -26.45 -28.04
N HIS A 540 -30.69 -27.06 -28.78
CA HIS A 540 -32.05 -27.30 -28.34
C HIS A 540 -32.07 -28.15 -27.06
N ILE A 541 -31.33 -29.26 -27.02
CA ILE A 541 -31.25 -30.11 -25.83
C ILE A 541 -30.72 -29.31 -24.62
N VAL A 542 -29.66 -28.52 -24.79
CA VAL A 542 -29.10 -27.70 -23.69
C VAL A 542 -30.10 -26.66 -23.19
N VAL A 543 -30.82 -25.98 -24.10
CA VAL A 543 -31.81 -24.95 -23.72
C VAL A 543 -33.04 -25.57 -23.05
N PHE A 544 -33.48 -26.75 -23.47
CA PHE A 544 -34.66 -27.39 -22.91
C PHE A 544 -34.44 -27.98 -21.51
N GLN A 545 -33.18 -28.14 -21.07
CA GLN A 545 -32.89 -28.50 -19.69
C GLN A 545 -33.26 -27.37 -18.71
N ASP A 546 -33.08 -26.10 -19.11
CA ASP A 546 -33.57 -24.92 -18.40
C ASP A 546 -33.70 -23.74 -19.37
N TYR A 547 -34.93 -23.32 -19.69
CA TYR A 547 -35.17 -22.22 -20.63
C TYR A 547 -34.63 -20.87 -20.15
N THR A 548 -34.54 -20.67 -18.84
CA THR A 548 -34.07 -19.41 -18.26
C THR A 548 -32.55 -19.29 -18.34
N LEU A 549 -31.84 -20.41 -18.17
CA LEU A 549 -30.38 -20.47 -18.06
C LEU A 549 -29.68 -21.02 -19.31
N GLY A 550 -30.41 -21.63 -20.24
CA GLY A 550 -29.86 -22.27 -21.44
C GLY A 550 -29.10 -21.32 -22.38
N HIS A 551 -29.41 -20.02 -22.35
CA HIS A 551 -28.71 -19.00 -23.13
C HIS A 551 -27.23 -18.81 -22.73
N MET A 552 -26.84 -19.31 -21.56
CA MET A 552 -25.44 -19.28 -21.08
C MET A 552 -24.50 -20.16 -21.91
N PHE A 553 -25.00 -21.16 -22.63
CA PHE A 553 -24.16 -22.06 -23.40
C PHE A 553 -24.11 -21.68 -24.87
N GLN A 554 -22.91 -21.74 -25.44
CA GLN A 554 -22.67 -21.72 -26.86
C GLN A 554 -22.04 -23.05 -27.28
N VAL A 555 -22.81 -23.83 -28.04
CA VAL A 555 -22.34 -25.09 -28.63
C VAL A 555 -21.45 -24.78 -29.83
N ARG A 556 -20.25 -25.38 -29.87
CA ARG A 556 -19.36 -25.40 -31.03
C ARG A 556 -19.05 -26.85 -31.41
N LEU A 557 -19.27 -27.17 -32.68
CA LEU A 557 -18.98 -28.48 -33.27
C LEU A 557 -18.12 -28.23 -34.51
N THR A 558 -16.90 -28.77 -34.55
CA THR A 558 -16.00 -28.59 -35.70
C THR A 558 -15.98 -29.80 -36.64
N GLU A 559 -16.26 -31.00 -36.13
CA GLU A 559 -16.23 -32.25 -36.91
C GLU A 559 -17.39 -33.18 -36.50
N ALA A 560 -17.69 -34.19 -37.31
CA ALA A 560 -18.76 -35.17 -37.09
C ALA A 560 -18.40 -36.24 -36.04
N HIS A 561 -17.86 -35.81 -34.90
CA HIS A 561 -17.55 -36.70 -33.78
C HIS A 561 -17.67 -35.95 -32.43
N PRO A 562 -18.21 -36.58 -31.38
CA PRO A 562 -18.36 -35.96 -30.06
C PRO A 562 -17.11 -35.34 -29.43
N GLU A 563 -15.92 -35.89 -29.70
CA GLU A 563 -14.64 -35.38 -29.19
C GLU A 563 -14.38 -33.91 -29.57
N PHE A 564 -14.96 -33.46 -30.69
CA PHE A 564 -14.78 -32.11 -31.22
C PHE A 564 -15.91 -31.15 -30.81
N ILE A 565 -16.80 -31.58 -29.92
CA ILE A 565 -17.80 -30.71 -29.32
C ILE A 565 -17.16 -29.89 -28.22
N PHE A 566 -17.48 -28.62 -28.16
CA PHE A 566 -17.09 -27.74 -27.07
C PHE A 566 -18.28 -26.88 -26.64
N LEU A 567 -18.57 -26.91 -25.34
CA LEU A 567 -19.55 -26.02 -24.73
C LEU A 567 -18.82 -24.82 -24.15
N ARG A 568 -18.97 -23.68 -24.82
CA ARG A 568 -18.47 -22.41 -24.28
C ARG A 568 -19.54 -21.81 -23.39
N VAL A 569 -19.22 -21.58 -22.12
CA VAL A 569 -20.08 -20.83 -21.21
C VAL A 569 -19.87 -19.34 -21.46
N ARG A 570 -20.95 -18.55 -21.49
CA ARG A 570 -20.89 -17.09 -21.59
C ARG A 570 -20.07 -16.55 -20.42
N ASN A 571 -19.26 -15.55 -20.71
CA ASN A 571 -18.43 -14.92 -19.70
C ASN A 571 -19.33 -14.05 -18.81
N ASP A 572 -19.58 -14.51 -17.59
CA ASP A 572 -20.28 -13.76 -16.56
C ASP A 572 -19.28 -13.43 -15.45
N SER A 573 -19.16 -12.14 -15.14
CA SER A 573 -18.26 -11.61 -14.12
C SER A 573 -18.47 -12.24 -12.74
N LEU A 574 -19.70 -12.58 -12.36
CA LEU A 574 -20.02 -13.18 -11.06
C LEU A 574 -19.82 -14.68 -11.06
N LEU A 575 -20.05 -15.33 -12.20
CA LEU A 575 -19.77 -16.75 -12.35
C LEU A 575 -18.28 -17.03 -12.22
N ASN A 576 -17.42 -16.16 -12.76
CA ASN A 576 -15.97 -16.29 -12.66
C ASN A 576 -15.46 -16.23 -11.20
N CYS A 577 -16.20 -15.56 -10.30
CA CYS A 577 -15.90 -15.55 -8.86
C CYS A 577 -16.12 -16.92 -8.19
N ILE A 578 -16.86 -17.83 -8.84
CA ILE A 578 -17.24 -19.16 -8.33
C ILE A 578 -16.51 -20.27 -9.09
N ILE A 579 -16.48 -20.20 -10.42
CA ILE A 579 -15.94 -21.24 -11.30
C ILE A 579 -14.82 -20.64 -12.14
N SER A 580 -13.63 -21.23 -12.06
CA SER A 580 -12.51 -20.81 -12.89
C SER A 580 -12.59 -21.39 -14.31
N GLN A 581 -11.93 -20.72 -15.27
CA GLN A 581 -11.88 -21.19 -16.65
C GLN A 581 -11.29 -22.61 -16.77
N LYS A 582 -10.28 -22.92 -15.93
CA LYS A 582 -9.69 -24.26 -15.83
C LYS A 582 -10.69 -25.33 -15.41
N GLN A 583 -11.60 -25.00 -14.49
CA GLN A 583 -12.66 -25.91 -14.07
C GLN A 583 -13.69 -26.14 -15.20
N ILE A 584 -14.03 -25.11 -15.98
CA ILE A 584 -14.92 -25.23 -17.15
C ILE A 584 -14.32 -26.15 -18.22
N GLU A 585 -13.00 -26.06 -18.47
CA GLU A 585 -12.30 -26.92 -19.43
C GLU A 585 -12.27 -28.38 -18.98
N MET A 586 -12.07 -28.61 -17.69
CA MET A 586 -12.14 -29.94 -17.10
C MET A 586 -13.55 -30.53 -17.19
N MET A 587 -14.59 -29.75 -16.89
CA MET A 587 -15.99 -30.16 -17.06
C MET A 587 -16.33 -30.46 -18.54
N ASN A 588 -15.81 -29.68 -19.48
CA ASN A 588 -15.92 -29.95 -20.93
C ASN A 588 -15.28 -31.29 -21.31
N SER A 589 -14.14 -31.63 -20.71
CA SER A 589 -13.46 -32.91 -20.95
C SER A 589 -14.32 -34.08 -20.48
N CYS A 590 -14.96 -33.96 -19.31
CA CYS A 590 -15.92 -34.96 -18.81
C CYS A 590 -17.16 -35.07 -19.71
N PHE A 591 -17.72 -33.93 -20.13
CA PHE A 591 -18.87 -33.91 -21.02
C PHE A 591 -18.59 -34.66 -22.33
N ARG A 592 -17.43 -34.43 -22.95
CA ARG A 592 -17.00 -35.15 -24.17
C ARG A 592 -16.89 -36.65 -23.94
N LEU A 593 -16.31 -37.06 -22.82
CA LEU A 593 -16.14 -38.46 -22.47
C LEU A 593 -17.48 -39.18 -22.34
N LEU A 594 -18.43 -38.59 -21.58
CA LEU A 594 -19.77 -39.14 -21.40
C LEU A 594 -20.54 -39.19 -22.72
N LEU A 595 -20.47 -38.13 -23.51
CA LEU A 595 -21.16 -38.05 -24.79
C LEU A 595 -20.55 -39.01 -25.84
N ASN A 596 -19.24 -39.25 -25.80
CA ASN A 596 -18.57 -40.30 -26.57
C ASN A 596 -19.10 -41.70 -26.23
N LEU A 597 -19.23 -42.03 -24.95
CA LEU A 597 -19.71 -43.34 -24.51
C LEU A 597 -21.13 -43.59 -25.02
N ASN A 598 -22.01 -42.60 -24.84
CA ASN A 598 -23.39 -42.66 -25.33
C ASN A 598 -23.46 -42.73 -26.87
N PHE A 599 -22.59 -42.01 -27.58
CA PHE A 599 -22.52 -42.07 -29.05
C PHE A 599 -22.10 -43.45 -29.57
N TRP A 600 -21.09 -44.09 -28.94
CA TRP A 600 -20.66 -45.42 -29.35
C TRP A 600 -21.68 -46.50 -29.01
N HIS A 601 -22.34 -46.38 -27.85
CA HIS A 601 -23.47 -47.23 -27.50
C HIS A 601 -24.59 -47.11 -28.54
N TYR A 602 -24.98 -45.89 -28.91
CA TYR A 602 -25.95 -45.62 -29.98
C TYR A 602 -25.50 -46.20 -31.34
N ARG A 603 -24.23 -45.98 -31.73
CA ARG A 603 -23.73 -46.47 -33.03
C ARG A 603 -23.74 -47.97 -33.15
N ILE A 604 -23.32 -48.68 -32.09
CA ILE A 604 -23.22 -50.14 -32.11
C ILE A 604 -24.62 -50.78 -32.07
N THR A 605 -25.56 -50.18 -31.34
CA THR A 605 -26.96 -50.63 -31.30
C THR A 605 -27.69 -50.40 -32.63
N HIS A 606 -27.42 -49.28 -33.31
CA HIS A 606 -28.07 -48.90 -34.57
C HIS A 606 -27.27 -49.26 -35.83
N LEU A 607 -26.43 -50.30 -35.75
CA LEU A 607 -25.72 -50.84 -36.92
C LEU A 607 -26.72 -51.43 -37.93
N PRO A 608 -26.55 -51.16 -39.23
CA PRO A 608 -27.50 -51.62 -40.21
C PRO A 608 -27.42 -53.14 -40.44
N PRO A 609 -28.56 -53.81 -40.70
CA PRO A 609 -28.62 -55.25 -40.91
C PRO A 609 -28.03 -55.66 -42.28
N PHE A 610 -27.60 -56.93 -42.37
CA PHE A 610 -27.15 -57.56 -43.63
C PHE A 610 -28.35 -58.10 -44.42
N HIS A 611 -28.42 -57.83 -45.73
CA HIS A 611 -29.58 -58.20 -46.56
C HIS A 611 -29.48 -59.61 -47.18
N TYR A 612 -28.28 -60.19 -47.32
CA TYR A 612 -28.08 -61.53 -47.89
C TYR A 612 -26.94 -62.31 -47.22
N CYS A 613 -27.21 -63.53 -46.70
CA CYS A 613 -26.32 -64.24 -45.79
C CYS A 613 -25.77 -65.57 -46.37
N LYS A 614 -24.63 -65.53 -47.07
CA LYS A 614 -23.83 -66.74 -47.38
C LYS A 614 -22.76 -67.07 -46.31
N TYR A 615 -22.46 -66.15 -45.40
CA TYR A 615 -21.32 -66.25 -44.47
C TYR A 615 -21.76 -66.28 -43.00
N GLU A 616 -22.46 -67.34 -42.57
CA GLU A 616 -23.00 -67.47 -41.21
C GLU A 616 -21.95 -67.36 -40.09
N ARG A 617 -20.74 -67.91 -40.30
CA ARG A 617 -19.66 -67.88 -39.29
C ARG A 617 -19.16 -66.46 -38.98
N LEU A 618 -19.08 -65.61 -40.00
CA LEU A 618 -18.68 -64.21 -39.85
C LEU A 618 -19.75 -63.43 -39.09
N LEU A 619 -21.03 -63.65 -39.43
CA LEU A 619 -22.16 -62.98 -38.77
C LEU A 619 -22.28 -63.36 -37.29
N LYS A 620 -22.10 -64.64 -36.96
CA LYS A 620 -22.07 -65.09 -35.56
C LYS A 620 -20.93 -64.43 -34.77
N ALA A 621 -19.73 -64.34 -35.36
CA ALA A 621 -18.58 -63.70 -34.72
C ALA A 621 -18.79 -62.18 -34.54
N LEU A 622 -19.30 -61.49 -35.55
CA LEU A 622 -19.60 -60.06 -35.48
C LEU A 622 -20.70 -59.73 -34.47
N ARG A 623 -21.79 -60.52 -34.44
CA ARG A 623 -22.87 -60.35 -33.45
C ARG A 623 -22.41 -60.64 -32.02
N SER A 624 -21.56 -61.65 -31.82
CA SER A 624 -20.98 -61.94 -30.51
C SER A 624 -20.21 -60.74 -29.96
N ILE A 625 -19.38 -60.12 -30.79
CA ILE A 625 -18.59 -58.94 -30.40
C ILE A 625 -19.47 -57.71 -30.22
N GLN A 626 -20.50 -57.54 -31.07
CA GLN A 626 -21.50 -56.48 -30.91
C GLN A 626 -22.14 -56.55 -29.53
N ILE A 627 -22.60 -57.74 -29.11
CA ILE A 627 -23.22 -57.96 -27.80
C ILE A 627 -22.21 -57.72 -26.68
N SER A 628 -20.97 -58.21 -26.80
CA SER A 628 -19.93 -58.00 -25.78
C SER A 628 -19.52 -56.52 -25.65
N LEU A 629 -19.42 -55.76 -26.75
CA LEU A 629 -19.13 -54.33 -26.72
C LEU A 629 -20.31 -53.52 -26.17
N ILE A 630 -21.55 -53.86 -26.55
CA ILE A 630 -22.75 -53.25 -25.96
C ILE A 630 -22.76 -53.52 -24.46
N SER A 631 -22.57 -54.77 -24.04
CA SER A 631 -22.52 -55.14 -22.62
C SER A 631 -21.39 -54.40 -21.88
N ALA A 632 -20.21 -54.25 -22.48
CA ALA A 632 -19.10 -53.53 -21.86
C ALA A 632 -19.38 -52.02 -21.76
N LEU A 633 -19.97 -51.40 -22.79
CA LEU A 633 -20.38 -49.99 -22.76
C LEU A 633 -21.53 -49.76 -21.78
N GLU A 634 -22.52 -50.64 -21.77
CA GLU A 634 -23.61 -50.63 -20.79
C GLU A 634 -23.08 -50.86 -19.39
N GLU A 635 -22.09 -51.73 -19.17
CA GLU A 635 -21.43 -51.89 -17.87
C GLU A 635 -20.72 -50.59 -17.43
N GLN A 636 -20.02 -49.91 -18.35
CA GLN A 636 -19.41 -48.61 -18.06
C GLN A 636 -20.46 -47.51 -17.78
N LEU A 637 -21.65 -47.60 -18.39
CA LEU A 637 -22.76 -46.65 -18.22
C LEU A 637 -23.68 -46.99 -17.01
N SER A 638 -23.83 -48.27 -16.66
CA SER A 638 -24.86 -48.78 -15.72
C SER A 638 -24.32 -49.42 -14.44
N HIS A 639 -23.05 -49.85 -14.37
CA HIS A 639 -22.62 -50.69 -13.24
C HIS A 639 -22.42 -49.86 -11.93
N PRO A 640 -22.89 -50.35 -10.77
CA PRO A 640 -23.05 -49.57 -9.52
C PRO A 640 -21.78 -49.09 -8.77
N CYS A 641 -20.56 -49.25 -9.31
CA CYS A 641 -19.38 -49.20 -8.44
C CYS A 641 -18.50 -47.93 -8.48
N LYS A 642 -18.48 -47.07 -9.52
CA LYS A 642 -17.65 -45.84 -9.45
C LYS A 642 -18.21 -44.62 -10.18
N LEU A 643 -18.75 -44.75 -11.38
CA LEU A 643 -19.24 -43.60 -12.16
C LEU A 643 -20.54 -43.03 -11.58
N PHE A 644 -21.58 -43.86 -11.45
CA PHE A 644 -22.87 -43.44 -10.93
C PHE A 644 -22.86 -43.21 -9.41
N ARG A 645 -22.06 -43.96 -8.63
CA ARG A 645 -21.85 -43.69 -7.19
C ARG A 645 -21.09 -42.39 -6.93
N LYS A 646 -20.06 -42.07 -7.72
CA LYS A 646 -19.38 -40.77 -7.62
C LYS A 646 -20.24 -39.65 -8.19
N VAL A 647 -21.06 -39.89 -9.20
CA VAL A 647 -22.09 -38.93 -9.64
C VAL A 647 -23.16 -38.72 -8.56
N GLN A 648 -23.55 -39.76 -7.80
CA GLN A 648 -24.41 -39.65 -6.62
C GLN A 648 -23.72 -38.96 -5.42
N GLU A 649 -22.41 -39.17 -5.20
CA GLU A 649 -21.60 -38.36 -4.29
C GLU A 649 -21.47 -36.92 -4.80
N LEU A 650 -21.46 -36.69 -6.12
CA LEU A 650 -21.50 -35.35 -6.72
C LEU A 650 -22.91 -34.74 -6.63
N ASP A 651 -23.96 -35.55 -6.58
CA ASP A 651 -25.34 -35.14 -6.30
C ASP A 651 -25.54 -34.73 -4.86
N SER A 652 -24.77 -35.30 -3.90
CA SER A 652 -24.78 -34.80 -2.52
C SER A 652 -24.35 -33.33 -2.48
N TYR A 653 -23.36 -32.95 -3.29
CA TYR A 653 -22.97 -31.54 -3.41
C TYR A 653 -24.06 -30.66 -4.02
N ASN A 654 -25.03 -31.18 -4.80
CA ASN A 654 -26.19 -30.40 -5.24
C ASN A 654 -27.29 -30.33 -4.18
N SER A 655 -27.44 -31.38 -3.36
CA SER A 655 -28.35 -31.35 -2.22
C SER A 655 -27.89 -30.40 -1.11
N GLU A 656 -26.60 -30.04 -1.10
CA GLU A 656 -26.02 -29.00 -0.25
C GLU A 656 -26.13 -27.58 -0.85
N LEU A 657 -26.60 -27.45 -2.11
CA LEU A 657 -26.84 -26.15 -2.75
C LEU A 657 -28.29 -25.72 -2.53
N ASP A 658 -28.47 -24.85 -1.55
CA ASP A 658 -29.73 -24.21 -1.23
C ASP A 658 -29.71 -22.73 -1.65
N GLU A 659 -30.88 -22.10 -1.62
CA GLU A 659 -31.03 -20.65 -1.83
C GLU A 659 -30.21 -19.82 -0.84
N PHE A 660 -29.86 -20.40 0.31
CA PHE A 660 -29.09 -19.76 1.38
C PHE A 660 -27.57 -20.03 1.31
N THR A 661 -27.07 -20.79 0.33
CA THR A 661 -25.63 -21.08 0.25
C THR A 661 -24.85 -19.81 -0.10
N SER A 662 -23.90 -19.43 0.77
CA SER A 662 -23.06 -18.25 0.54
C SER A 662 -22.13 -18.44 -0.67
N LEU A 663 -21.65 -17.34 -1.28
CA LEU A 663 -20.70 -17.43 -2.40
C LEU A 663 -19.39 -18.14 -2.02
N THR A 664 -18.91 -17.96 -0.80
CA THR A 664 -17.71 -18.64 -0.29
C THR A 664 -17.93 -20.13 -0.10
N GLN A 665 -19.12 -20.55 0.33
CA GLN A 665 -19.49 -21.95 0.43
C GLN A 665 -19.70 -22.58 -0.95
N LEU A 666 -20.34 -21.86 -1.88
CA LEU A 666 -20.47 -22.25 -3.29
C LEU A 666 -19.10 -22.47 -3.94
N ARG A 667 -18.14 -21.56 -3.69
CA ARG A 667 -16.76 -21.66 -4.17
C ARG A 667 -16.08 -22.93 -3.66
N ARG A 668 -16.09 -23.14 -2.34
CA ARG A 668 -15.48 -24.35 -1.72
C ARG A 668 -16.12 -25.63 -2.26
N ASN A 669 -17.44 -25.65 -2.38
CA ASN A 669 -18.16 -26.80 -2.94
C ASN A 669 -17.77 -27.05 -4.40
N GLN A 670 -17.51 -25.99 -5.18
CA GLN A 670 -17.06 -26.12 -6.55
C GLN A 670 -15.60 -26.58 -6.67
N GLU A 671 -14.70 -26.12 -5.80
CA GLU A 671 -13.31 -26.57 -5.74
C GLU A 671 -13.23 -28.06 -5.40
N LEU A 672 -13.97 -28.49 -4.37
CA LEU A 672 -14.07 -29.90 -4.00
C LEU A 672 -14.64 -30.74 -5.15
N PHE A 673 -15.74 -30.30 -5.74
CA PHE A 673 -16.33 -30.91 -6.94
C PHE A 673 -15.30 -31.05 -8.06
N GLY A 674 -14.52 -30.01 -8.32
CA GLY A 674 -13.46 -30.01 -9.33
C GLY A 674 -12.35 -31.03 -9.04
N LEU A 675 -11.87 -31.11 -7.80
CA LEU A 675 -10.88 -32.10 -7.39
C LEU A 675 -11.39 -33.54 -7.56
N HIS A 676 -12.66 -33.78 -7.24
CA HIS A 676 -13.30 -35.08 -7.44
C HIS A 676 -13.41 -35.46 -8.92
N ILE A 677 -13.75 -34.50 -9.80
CA ILE A 677 -13.73 -34.70 -11.25
C ILE A 677 -12.31 -35.00 -11.74
N GLN A 678 -11.31 -34.28 -11.27
CA GLN A 678 -9.92 -34.51 -11.69
C GLN A 678 -9.45 -35.91 -11.30
N LYS A 679 -9.79 -36.36 -10.09
CA LYS A 679 -9.55 -37.72 -9.63
C LYS A 679 -10.29 -38.75 -10.50
N TYR A 680 -11.51 -38.44 -10.92
CA TYR A 680 -12.26 -39.28 -11.87
C TYR A 680 -11.56 -39.45 -13.21
N LEU A 681 -11.00 -38.38 -13.78
CA LEU A 681 -10.25 -38.44 -15.05
C LEU A 681 -8.91 -39.19 -14.94
N LEU A 682 -8.37 -39.40 -13.73
CA LEU A 682 -7.05 -40.02 -13.50
C LEU A 682 -7.12 -41.48 -13.01
N GLU A 683 -8.22 -41.94 -12.40
CA GLU A 683 -8.32 -43.28 -11.84
C GLU A 683 -8.71 -44.35 -12.89
N GLU A 684 -7.72 -44.99 -13.49
CA GLU A 684 -7.90 -46.19 -14.34
C GLU A 684 -7.72 -47.48 -13.52
N GLN A 685 -8.81 -48.21 -13.23
CA GLN A 685 -8.74 -49.58 -12.71
C GLN A 685 -9.87 -50.43 -13.27
N PHE A 686 -9.70 -50.90 -14.51
CA PHE A 686 -10.50 -51.94 -15.15
C PHE A 686 -9.59 -52.91 -15.93
N ALA A 687 -10.09 -54.09 -16.29
CA ALA A 687 -9.35 -55.12 -17.02
C ALA A 687 -9.02 -54.73 -18.49
N CYS A 688 -9.73 -53.76 -19.07
CA CYS A 688 -9.39 -53.05 -20.31
C CYS A 688 -9.57 -51.56 -20.08
N SER A 689 -8.69 -50.71 -20.61
CA SER A 689 -8.77 -49.27 -20.38
C SER A 689 -9.96 -48.65 -21.16
N LEU A 690 -10.61 -47.62 -20.61
CA LEU A 690 -11.71 -46.91 -21.29
C LEU A 690 -11.32 -46.43 -22.70
N PRO A 691 -10.08 -45.92 -22.94
CA PRO A 691 -9.60 -45.61 -24.28
C PRO A 691 -9.55 -46.81 -25.23
N GLU A 692 -9.20 -48.01 -24.74
CA GLU A 692 -9.20 -49.25 -25.52
C GLU A 692 -10.61 -49.64 -25.95
N ILE A 693 -11.61 -49.55 -25.06
CA ILE A 693 -13.01 -49.87 -25.40
C ILE A 693 -13.52 -48.92 -26.49
N LEU A 694 -13.21 -47.63 -26.41
CA LEU A 694 -13.60 -46.63 -27.40
C LEU A 694 -12.91 -46.86 -28.76
N THR A 695 -11.61 -47.18 -28.77
CA THR A 695 -10.89 -47.51 -30.01
C THR A 695 -11.38 -48.82 -30.63
N LEU A 696 -11.64 -49.85 -29.82
CA LEU A 696 -12.22 -51.11 -30.27
C LEU A 696 -13.61 -50.90 -30.88
N SER A 697 -14.44 -50.06 -30.26
CA SER A 697 -15.76 -49.68 -30.77
C SER A 697 -15.68 -49.01 -32.15
N LYS A 698 -14.75 -48.07 -32.32
CA LYS A 698 -14.48 -47.41 -33.61
C LYS A 698 -14.04 -48.41 -34.68
N VAL A 699 -13.06 -49.25 -34.36
CA VAL A 699 -12.53 -50.26 -35.29
C VAL A 699 -13.62 -51.27 -35.67
N PHE A 700 -14.45 -51.68 -34.70
CA PHE A 700 -15.56 -52.60 -34.93
C PHE A 700 -16.61 -52.04 -35.89
N CYS A 701 -17.10 -50.82 -35.67
CA CYS A 701 -18.07 -50.16 -36.55
C CYS A 701 -17.56 -50.06 -37.99
N LEU A 702 -16.30 -49.64 -38.18
CA LEU A 702 -15.70 -49.49 -39.50
C LEU A 702 -15.58 -50.85 -40.21
N ARG A 703 -15.23 -51.91 -39.47
CA ARG A 703 -15.17 -53.29 -39.99
C ARG A 703 -16.56 -53.81 -40.34
N TRP A 704 -17.59 -53.51 -39.55
CA TRP A 704 -18.98 -53.89 -39.82
C TRP A 704 -19.47 -53.25 -41.12
N GLU A 705 -19.34 -51.93 -41.25
CA GLU A 705 -19.76 -51.18 -42.45
C GLU A 705 -19.02 -51.63 -43.70
N THR A 706 -17.69 -51.82 -43.62
CA THR A 706 -16.90 -52.32 -44.76
C THR A 706 -17.30 -53.75 -45.14
N SER A 707 -17.52 -54.62 -44.15
CA SER A 707 -17.96 -56.00 -44.41
C SER A 707 -19.35 -56.02 -45.05
N ARG A 708 -20.25 -55.12 -44.62
CA ARG A 708 -21.57 -54.95 -45.20
C ARG A 708 -21.51 -54.47 -46.65
N ALA A 709 -20.79 -53.39 -46.94
CA ALA A 709 -20.64 -52.87 -48.30
C ALA A 709 -20.09 -53.97 -49.23
N LEU A 710 -19.05 -54.68 -48.77
CA LEU A 710 -18.48 -55.80 -49.51
C LEU A 710 -19.46 -56.96 -49.69
N ILE A 711 -20.40 -57.22 -48.77
CA ILE A 711 -21.38 -58.31 -48.88
C ILE A 711 -22.55 -57.88 -49.78
N ASP A 712 -23.17 -56.75 -49.49
CA ASP A 712 -24.43 -56.29 -50.08
C ASP A 712 -24.26 -55.68 -51.49
N GLU A 713 -23.23 -54.83 -51.74
CA GLU A 713 -23.06 -54.17 -53.06
C GLU A 713 -22.59 -55.14 -54.16
N TYR A 714 -21.85 -56.18 -53.78
CA TYR A 714 -21.21 -57.10 -54.72
C TYR A 714 -21.93 -58.46 -54.83
N CYS A 715 -23.16 -58.57 -54.31
CA CYS A 715 -23.99 -59.76 -54.46
C CYS A 715 -24.52 -59.95 -55.90
N ASN A 716 -24.55 -58.88 -56.70
CA ASN A 716 -25.27 -58.86 -57.99
C ASN A 716 -24.40 -58.87 -59.25
N GLN A 717 -23.07 -58.93 -59.14
CA GLN A 717 -22.16 -58.88 -60.30
C GLN A 717 -21.43 -60.22 -60.51
N LYS A 718 -21.70 -60.87 -61.65
CA LYS A 718 -20.88 -62.01 -62.12
C LYS A 718 -19.57 -61.45 -62.67
N ALA A 719 -18.44 -61.92 -62.14
CA ALA A 719 -17.13 -61.49 -62.59
C ALA A 719 -16.88 -61.90 -64.06
N THR A 720 -16.79 -60.91 -64.95
CA THR A 720 -16.51 -61.05 -66.39
C THR A 720 -15.07 -60.68 -66.75
N SER A 721 -14.36 -59.91 -65.90
CA SER A 721 -12.96 -59.50 -66.13
C SER A 721 -11.93 -60.11 -65.16
N THR A 722 -10.66 -60.16 -65.57
CA THR A 722 -9.52 -60.64 -64.73
C THR A 722 -9.30 -59.76 -63.49
N PHE A 723 -9.65 -58.47 -63.57
CA PHE A 723 -9.63 -57.54 -62.44
C PHE A 723 -10.67 -57.91 -61.38
N GLU A 724 -11.90 -58.23 -61.79
CA GLU A 724 -12.98 -58.64 -60.90
C GLU A 724 -12.67 -59.97 -60.19
N GLN A 725 -11.92 -60.87 -60.83
CA GLN A 725 -11.44 -62.11 -60.19
C GLN A 725 -10.40 -61.83 -59.09
N LYS A 726 -9.42 -60.94 -59.33
CA LYS A 726 -8.46 -60.52 -58.31
C LYS A 726 -9.14 -59.77 -57.16
N TYR A 727 -10.10 -58.90 -57.47
CA TYR A 727 -10.89 -58.18 -56.47
C TYR A 727 -11.73 -59.13 -55.61
N LYS A 728 -12.35 -60.16 -56.21
CA LYS A 728 -13.10 -61.20 -55.49
C LYS A 728 -12.21 -61.98 -54.50
N LEU A 729 -10.95 -62.24 -54.86
CA LEU A 729 -9.97 -62.89 -53.98
C LEU A 729 -9.56 -61.97 -52.83
N LEU A 730 -9.31 -60.68 -53.10
CA LEU A 730 -9.02 -59.69 -52.05
C LEU A 730 -10.19 -59.49 -51.09
N ARG A 731 -11.42 -59.45 -51.60
CA ARG A 731 -12.67 -59.41 -50.82
C ARG A 731 -12.77 -60.62 -49.89
N LEU A 732 -12.54 -61.82 -50.41
CA LEU A 732 -12.62 -63.05 -49.63
C LEU A 732 -11.53 -63.11 -48.55
N ASN A 733 -10.31 -62.67 -48.88
CA ASN A 733 -9.22 -62.53 -47.91
C ASN A 733 -9.56 -61.52 -46.82
N TYR A 734 -10.14 -60.36 -47.16
CA TYR A 734 -10.57 -59.35 -46.20
C TYR A 734 -11.64 -59.90 -45.24
N LEU A 735 -12.64 -60.62 -45.75
CA LEU A 735 -13.70 -61.22 -44.92
C LEU A 735 -13.13 -62.31 -43.98
N LEU A 736 -12.21 -63.15 -44.46
CA LEU A 736 -11.53 -64.16 -43.63
C LEU A 736 -10.64 -63.53 -42.55
N GLU A 737 -9.88 -62.50 -42.90
CA GLU A 737 -9.06 -61.74 -41.94
C GLU A 737 -9.92 -61.00 -40.92
N THR A 738 -11.10 -60.52 -41.31
CA THR A 738 -12.07 -59.92 -40.39
C THR A 738 -12.55 -60.94 -39.37
N VAL A 739 -12.83 -62.20 -39.76
CA VAL A 739 -13.16 -63.27 -38.80
C VAL A 739 -12.03 -63.51 -37.80
N LYS A 740 -10.77 -63.56 -38.25
CA LYS A 740 -9.61 -63.76 -37.35
C LYS A 740 -9.45 -62.62 -36.36
N LYS A 741 -9.59 -61.37 -36.83
CA LYS A 741 -9.49 -60.17 -35.98
C LYS A 741 -10.66 -60.06 -35.02
N CYS A 742 -11.85 -60.43 -35.44
CA CYS A 742 -13.01 -60.57 -34.57
C CYS A 742 -12.74 -61.54 -33.41
N LYS A 743 -12.15 -62.71 -33.69
CA LYS A 743 -11.74 -63.64 -32.62
C LYS A 743 -10.72 -63.02 -31.65
N ALA A 744 -9.74 -62.29 -32.16
CA ALA A 744 -8.75 -61.61 -31.31
C ALA A 744 -9.37 -60.52 -30.42
N ILE A 745 -10.33 -59.74 -30.95
CA ILE A 745 -11.10 -58.75 -30.18
C ILE A 745 -11.97 -59.45 -29.13
N GLY A 746 -12.60 -60.59 -29.48
CA GLY A 746 -13.35 -61.41 -28.54
C GLY A 746 -12.51 -61.89 -27.35
N CYS A 747 -11.28 -62.35 -27.60
CA CYS A 747 -10.35 -62.76 -26.54
C CYS A 747 -9.93 -61.59 -25.61
N LEU A 748 -9.76 -60.37 -26.15
CA LEU A 748 -9.47 -59.17 -25.37
C LEU A 748 -10.65 -58.75 -24.47
N LEU A 749 -11.88 -58.93 -24.96
CA LEU A 749 -13.11 -58.61 -24.23
C LEU A 749 -13.58 -59.75 -23.30
N GLY A 750 -12.78 -60.80 -23.10
CA GLY A 750 -13.08 -61.90 -22.18
C GLY A 750 -14.09 -62.95 -22.70
N HIS A 751 -14.43 -62.95 -23.99
CA HIS A 751 -15.32 -63.92 -24.61
C HIS A 751 -14.65 -64.62 -25.79
N ILE A 752 -13.89 -65.68 -25.47
CA ILE A 752 -13.77 -67.01 -26.12
C ILE A 752 -12.76 -67.83 -25.30
#